data_AF-A0A932D7K6-F1
#
_entry.id   AF-A0A932D7K6-F1
#
_cell.length_a   1.000
_cell.length_b   1.000
_cell.length_c   1.000
_cell.angle_alpha   90.00
_cell.angle_beta   90.00
_cell.angle_gamma   90.00
#
_symmetry.space_group_name_H-M   'P 1'
#
loop_
_entity.id
_entity.type
_entity.pdbx_description
1 polymer ?
#
loop_
_entity_poly.entity_id
_entity_poly.type
_entity_poly.pdbx_seq_one_letter_code
_entity_poly.pdbx_strand_id
1 'polypeptide(L)'
;MSREIDRRDFSQRRTILNRDAELRSLASAVSDRLPGTHRIRIARFDAVAGNPAAVTSEAAPAEAGNYVQRALDHVRGISRALGLTATQPAEFVAAPDYQTTSSGAVAVHLQQAYKGIPIFQAAGAVRFEPNGAIKETVGSTVTVPEDVAVAPTLKVQEAVLRAARHVAVPHADEQGHKDPFGEPLDLPSVKLEGFEPRVIAAFPEKPEKFTVLEAGPFGDKVKASLLWFPLGDALRLTWEVILTMPAYRGQYRTLVDAQNGEIQYCRQLVQTVAARGNVYRVHGGQPRQMTDFPRPLADYGLPVPGALPAGFPDTWVETDRTAGNNVLGHLGVSGASSQGALQNGVVVFDPANATGDDQKVLNIFYFNCFMHDFFYLLGFRESDGNFQQNNFNRGGSGSDRVDARAHPGPVFGTANMGTPVDGLSPVMNMGLVSSTNRHTAFDSSVVFHEFTHGVTNRLVGGPANDRALEAPQSGGMGEGWSDYIACTINHATVVGDWVVNDPAGIRDFPYDSNFPDHFGKLGTGRYNEEHNIGEIWCATLMEMNRNIGANLGVQLVVDALKLTPANPSFLDARVAILAALDAMKQAGKLTSGQFDIARDGIWRAFAKFAMGPAAQSNGASLSGTVGDFNVPQPTPPTPPALGVKVEATPNLNIPDNQSAGVSHVLAVPQAGRIQRLTVSVDIEHTWIGDLRVSLTTPSGKTVVLHDRKGGNQRNLIVSYRSEDVLALANLLGDQAQGNWTLRVADMAGQDVGRLRRWSLEFDLEAAAGTAQGEAVPALAIPDNNPAGVSSSIAIAQTGAVRGIKVSVDITHSWIGDLRVELVAPSGQSALLHDQSGRDEDNIIRSYDSVTSPGLAALAGQATQGNWQMRVKDLAAQDIGKLNRWKLELTL
;
A
#
# COMPACT_ATOMS: atom_id res chain seq x y z
N MET A 1 -8.82 -32.68 -21.81
CA MET A 1 -7.94 -33.75 -21.34
C MET A 1 -8.75 -34.60 -20.39
N SER A 2 -9.25 -35.76 -20.82
CA SER A 2 -10.29 -36.47 -20.07
C SER A 2 -9.85 -37.06 -18.72
N ARG A 3 -8.56 -37.04 -18.38
CA ARG A 3 -8.11 -37.26 -16.99
C ARG A 3 -8.60 -36.17 -16.04
N GLU A 4 -8.74 -34.93 -16.51
CA GLU A 4 -9.36 -33.86 -15.73
C GLU A 4 -10.87 -33.86 -15.94
N ILE A 5 -11.61 -33.93 -14.84
CA ILE A 5 -13.07 -34.04 -14.83
C ILE A 5 -13.58 -33.10 -13.73
N ASP A 6 -14.61 -32.32 -14.01
CA ASP A 6 -15.46 -31.71 -12.99
C ASP A 6 -16.91 -31.94 -13.39
N ARG A 7 -17.62 -32.80 -12.64
CA ARG A 7 -19.01 -33.14 -12.96
C ARG A 7 -20.02 -32.10 -12.50
N ARG A 8 -19.58 -31.01 -11.87
CA ARG A 8 -20.48 -29.92 -11.48
C ARG A 8 -20.92 -29.16 -12.72
N ASP A 9 -22.23 -28.96 -12.81
CA ASP A 9 -22.83 -28.11 -13.83
C ASP A 9 -22.78 -26.65 -13.37
N PHE A 10 -21.95 -25.85 -14.05
CA PHE A 10 -21.81 -24.41 -13.81
C PHE A 10 -22.70 -23.57 -14.74
N SER A 11 -23.46 -24.19 -15.65
CA SER A 11 -24.29 -23.47 -16.63
C SER A 11 -25.61 -22.95 -16.06
N GLN A 12 -26.06 -23.48 -14.92
CA GLN A 12 -27.29 -23.08 -14.25
C GLN A 12 -27.02 -22.08 -13.11
N ARG A 13 -27.50 -20.83 -13.25
CA ARG A 13 -27.55 -19.87 -12.14
C ARG A 13 -28.59 -20.31 -11.12
N ARG A 14 -28.19 -20.47 -9.86
CA ARG A 14 -29.09 -20.94 -8.78
C ARG A 14 -29.68 -19.83 -7.92
N THR A 15 -29.30 -18.58 -8.17
CA THR A 15 -29.97 -17.39 -7.63
C THR A 15 -31.29 -17.16 -8.37
N ILE A 16 -32.38 -17.70 -7.82
CA ILE A 16 -33.76 -17.41 -8.26
C ILE A 16 -34.29 -16.28 -7.37
N LEU A 17 -34.96 -15.27 -7.94
CA LEU A 17 -35.46 -14.07 -7.23
C LEU A 17 -36.17 -14.37 -5.89
N ASN A 18 -36.87 -15.50 -5.79
CA ASN A 18 -37.58 -15.92 -4.56
C ASN A 18 -36.62 -16.31 -3.42
N ARG A 19 -35.49 -16.96 -3.72
CA ARG A 19 -34.49 -17.38 -2.73
C ARG A 19 -33.73 -16.18 -2.17
N ASP A 20 -33.43 -15.19 -3.01
CA ASP A 20 -32.81 -13.93 -2.59
C ASP A 20 -33.68 -13.18 -1.58
N ALA A 21 -34.99 -13.08 -1.87
CA ALA A 21 -35.96 -12.44 -0.98
C ALA A 21 -36.05 -13.17 0.38
N GLU A 22 -36.10 -14.52 0.36
CA GLU A 22 -36.08 -15.35 1.57
C GLU A 22 -34.83 -15.08 2.42
N LEU A 23 -33.64 -15.14 1.82
CA LEU A 23 -32.37 -14.98 2.53
C LEU A 23 -32.21 -13.57 3.09
N ARG A 24 -32.66 -12.54 2.37
CA ARG A 24 -32.68 -11.15 2.88
C ARG A 24 -33.64 -10.99 4.05
N SER A 25 -34.80 -11.64 4.01
CA SER A 25 -35.73 -11.68 5.15
C SER A 25 -35.10 -12.36 6.37
N LEU A 26 -34.36 -13.46 6.16
CA LEU A 26 -33.64 -14.15 7.24
C LEU A 26 -32.52 -13.27 7.82
N ALA A 27 -31.78 -12.53 7.00
CA ALA A 27 -30.78 -11.58 7.47
C ALA A 27 -31.39 -10.45 8.33
N SER A 28 -32.59 -9.97 7.96
CA SER A 28 -33.34 -9.02 8.79
C SER A 28 -33.72 -9.63 10.13
N ALA A 29 -34.26 -10.85 10.15
CA ALA A 29 -34.64 -11.52 11.38
C ALA A 29 -33.43 -11.85 12.29
N VAL A 30 -32.26 -12.11 11.72
CA VAL A 30 -31.00 -12.25 12.47
C VAL A 30 -30.59 -10.91 13.07
N SER A 31 -30.72 -9.82 12.31
CA SER A 31 -30.40 -8.47 12.78
C SER A 31 -31.20 -8.05 14.01
N ASP A 32 -32.47 -8.44 14.09
CA ASP A 32 -33.34 -8.15 15.25
C ASP A 32 -32.90 -8.84 16.55
N ARG A 33 -32.04 -9.86 16.45
CA ARG A 33 -31.52 -10.63 17.59
C ARG A 33 -30.12 -10.21 18.01
N LEU A 34 -29.46 -9.34 17.23
CA LEU A 34 -28.12 -8.84 17.52
C LEU A 34 -28.18 -7.63 18.47
N PRO A 35 -27.16 -7.43 19.33
CA PRO A 35 -27.19 -6.39 20.34
C PRO A 35 -27.11 -4.98 19.75
N GLY A 36 -27.85 -4.05 20.36
CA GLY A 36 -27.79 -2.62 20.05
C GLY A 36 -28.15 -2.29 18.59
N THR A 37 -27.28 -1.54 17.94
CA THR A 37 -27.44 -1.10 16.54
C THR A 37 -26.81 -2.06 15.53
N HIS A 38 -26.27 -3.20 15.95
CA HIS A 38 -25.62 -4.16 15.07
C HIS A 38 -26.65 -4.77 14.08
N ARG A 39 -26.40 -4.66 12.78
CA ARG A 39 -27.26 -5.22 11.72
C ARG A 39 -26.45 -6.06 10.74
N ILE A 40 -27.08 -7.09 10.18
CA ILE A 40 -26.50 -7.96 9.17
C ILE A 40 -27.23 -7.78 7.85
N ARG A 41 -26.48 -7.62 6.76
CA ARG A 41 -27.05 -7.51 5.41
C ARG A 41 -26.34 -8.43 4.43
N ILE A 42 -27.09 -8.97 3.49
CA ILE A 42 -26.51 -9.71 2.37
C ILE A 42 -26.07 -8.70 1.30
N ALA A 43 -24.76 -8.61 1.10
CA ALA A 43 -24.16 -7.74 0.10
C ALA A 43 -24.10 -8.41 -1.28
N ARG A 44 -23.83 -9.72 -1.33
CA ARG A 44 -23.71 -10.48 -2.59
C ARG A 44 -24.11 -11.93 -2.40
N PHE A 45 -24.61 -12.55 -3.48
CA PHE A 45 -24.87 -13.99 -3.56
C PHE A 45 -23.85 -14.70 -4.45
N ASP A 46 -23.55 -15.95 -4.12
CA ASP A 46 -22.81 -16.90 -4.95
C ASP A 46 -23.79 -17.50 -5.96
N ALA A 47 -23.54 -17.26 -7.25
CA ALA A 47 -24.44 -17.68 -8.33
C ALA A 47 -24.46 -19.21 -8.54
N VAL A 48 -23.43 -19.92 -8.06
CA VAL A 48 -23.28 -21.38 -8.18
C VAL A 48 -23.86 -22.08 -6.96
N ALA A 49 -23.59 -21.57 -5.75
CA ALA A 49 -24.11 -22.15 -4.51
C ALA A 49 -25.54 -21.70 -4.16
N GLY A 50 -26.02 -20.57 -4.70
CA GLY A 50 -27.34 -20.00 -4.39
C GLY A 50 -27.44 -19.42 -2.97
N ASN A 51 -26.31 -19.25 -2.29
CA ASN A 51 -26.19 -18.72 -0.94
C ASN A 51 -25.40 -17.39 -0.91
N PRO A 52 -25.41 -16.63 0.19
CA PRO A 52 -24.68 -15.37 0.25
C PRO A 52 -23.16 -15.57 0.14
N ALA A 53 -22.54 -14.86 -0.82
CA ALA A 53 -21.09 -14.79 -0.99
C ALA A 53 -20.44 -13.73 -0.08
N ALA A 54 -21.25 -12.78 0.39
CA ALA A 54 -20.82 -11.72 1.30
C ALA A 54 -21.99 -11.25 2.17
N VAL A 55 -21.76 -11.23 3.47
CA VAL A 55 -22.70 -10.79 4.51
C VAL A 55 -22.00 -9.72 5.34
N THR A 56 -22.47 -8.47 5.26
CA THR A 56 -21.89 -7.33 5.96
C THR A 56 -22.48 -7.19 7.36
N SER A 57 -21.67 -6.65 8.26
CA SER A 57 -21.94 -6.50 9.67
C SER A 57 -21.80 -5.02 10.03
N GLU A 58 -22.94 -4.32 10.03
CA GLU A 58 -23.03 -2.88 10.25
C GLU A 58 -23.09 -2.59 11.76
N ALA A 59 -22.29 -1.62 12.23
CA ALA A 59 -22.24 -1.21 13.63
C ALA A 59 -21.98 -2.36 14.62
N ALA A 60 -21.13 -3.32 14.22
CA ALA A 60 -20.69 -4.38 15.09
C ALA A 60 -19.83 -3.82 16.25
N PRO A 61 -19.95 -4.36 17.47
CA PRO A 61 -19.10 -3.94 18.58
C PRO A 61 -17.61 -4.16 18.29
N ALA A 62 -16.80 -3.14 18.59
CA ALA A 62 -15.35 -3.22 18.51
C ALA A 62 -14.79 -3.94 19.75
N GLU A 63 -13.99 -4.98 19.54
CA GLU A 63 -13.35 -5.76 20.58
C GLU A 63 -12.07 -6.38 20.00
N ALA A 64 -10.93 -6.26 20.71
CA ALA A 64 -9.65 -6.78 20.25
C ALA A 64 -9.37 -8.19 20.80
N GLY A 65 -8.66 -9.00 20.02
CA GLY A 65 -8.27 -10.36 20.40
C GLY A 65 -9.36 -11.41 20.23
N ASN A 66 -9.05 -12.66 20.59
CA ASN A 66 -9.93 -13.84 20.50
C ASN A 66 -10.62 -14.01 19.12
N TYR A 67 -9.97 -13.56 18.05
CA TYR A 67 -10.59 -13.45 16.73
C TYR A 67 -11.14 -14.78 16.20
N VAL A 68 -10.41 -15.89 16.42
CA VAL A 68 -10.85 -17.23 16.00
C VAL A 68 -12.18 -17.61 16.64
N GLN A 69 -12.29 -17.48 17.97
CA GLN A 69 -13.50 -17.83 18.70
C GLN A 69 -14.66 -16.90 18.30
N ARG A 70 -14.39 -15.60 18.19
CA ARG A 70 -15.38 -14.60 17.79
C ARG A 70 -15.89 -14.82 16.37
N ALA A 71 -15.02 -15.24 15.44
CA ALA A 71 -15.41 -15.60 14.08
C ALA A 71 -16.33 -16.84 14.07
N LEU A 72 -16.01 -17.87 14.86
CA LEU A 72 -16.83 -19.08 14.98
C LEU A 72 -18.20 -18.77 15.58
N ASP A 73 -18.26 -17.97 16.63
CA ASP A 73 -19.52 -17.58 17.28
C ASP A 73 -20.37 -16.71 16.36
N HIS A 74 -19.72 -15.82 15.60
CA HIS A 74 -20.40 -15.00 14.59
C HIS A 74 -21.08 -15.86 13.51
N VAL A 75 -20.34 -16.74 12.82
CA VAL A 75 -20.93 -17.55 11.73
C VAL A 75 -22.02 -18.52 12.22
N ARG A 76 -21.92 -19.00 13.47
CA ARG A 76 -23.00 -19.77 14.11
C ARG A 76 -24.24 -18.92 14.31
N GLY A 77 -24.06 -17.70 14.83
CA GLY A 77 -25.14 -16.75 15.08
C GLY A 77 -25.85 -16.27 13.81
N ILE A 78 -25.13 -16.15 12.69
CA ILE A 78 -25.67 -15.69 11.40
C ILE A 78 -25.94 -16.82 10.41
N SER A 79 -25.86 -18.08 10.81
CA SER A 79 -25.95 -19.28 9.94
C SER A 79 -27.14 -19.28 8.99
N ARG A 80 -28.33 -18.86 9.45
CA ARG A 80 -29.53 -18.72 8.60
C ARG A 80 -29.37 -17.66 7.52
N ALA A 81 -28.71 -16.55 7.85
CA ALA A 81 -28.36 -15.50 6.89
C ALA A 81 -27.24 -15.93 5.95
N LEU A 82 -26.45 -16.97 6.29
CA LEU A 82 -25.50 -17.62 5.38
C LEU A 82 -26.15 -18.72 4.52
N GLY A 83 -27.47 -18.92 4.62
CA GLY A 83 -28.22 -19.85 3.79
C GLY A 83 -28.39 -21.26 4.35
N LEU A 84 -27.83 -21.57 5.52
CA LEU A 84 -28.01 -22.87 6.18
C LEU A 84 -29.48 -23.08 6.57
N THR A 85 -29.99 -24.31 6.47
CA THR A 85 -31.36 -24.65 6.88
C THR A 85 -31.53 -24.54 8.40
N ALA A 86 -32.78 -24.52 8.90
CA ALA A 86 -33.04 -24.41 10.35
C ALA A 86 -32.58 -25.66 11.13
N THR A 87 -32.49 -26.79 10.43
CA THR A 87 -32.11 -28.09 10.99
C THR A 87 -30.66 -28.46 10.69
N GLN A 88 -29.97 -27.72 9.82
CA GLN A 88 -28.57 -27.93 9.49
C GLN A 88 -27.65 -27.38 10.59
N PRO A 89 -26.76 -28.19 11.18
CA PRO A 89 -25.74 -27.70 12.10
C PRO A 89 -24.82 -26.68 11.44
N ALA A 90 -24.54 -25.58 12.14
CA ALA A 90 -23.55 -24.57 11.72
C ALA A 90 -22.12 -25.04 12.09
N GLU A 91 -21.65 -26.06 11.38
CA GLU A 91 -20.33 -26.65 11.56
C GLU A 91 -19.28 -25.90 10.72
N PHE A 92 -18.39 -25.18 11.39
CA PHE A 92 -17.26 -24.49 10.79
C PHE A 92 -15.99 -24.82 11.57
N VAL A 93 -14.90 -25.08 10.85
CA VAL A 93 -13.56 -25.27 11.39
C VAL A 93 -12.74 -24.04 11.04
N ALA A 94 -12.24 -23.33 12.04
CA ALA A 94 -11.35 -22.21 11.82
C ALA A 94 -9.92 -22.68 11.57
N ALA A 95 -9.20 -21.93 10.74
CA ALA A 95 -7.75 -22.02 10.70
C ALA A 95 -7.19 -21.73 12.11
N PRO A 96 -6.14 -22.45 12.54
CA PRO A 96 -5.55 -22.26 13.87
C PRO A 96 -4.95 -20.85 14.04
N ASP A 97 -4.53 -20.24 12.93
CA ASP A 97 -3.99 -18.88 12.87
C ASP A 97 -4.91 -17.98 12.03
N TYR A 98 -4.89 -16.68 12.35
CA TYR A 98 -5.59 -15.63 11.59
C TYR A 98 -4.59 -14.70 10.93
N GLN A 99 -4.96 -14.14 9.77
CA GLN A 99 -4.10 -13.22 9.04
C GLN A 99 -4.32 -11.79 9.53
N THR A 100 -3.24 -11.01 9.63
CA THR A 100 -3.30 -9.59 10.01
C THR A 100 -2.73 -8.76 8.86
N THR A 101 -3.45 -7.73 8.44
CA THR A 101 -2.97 -6.77 7.44
C THR A 101 -2.00 -5.78 8.07
N SER A 102 -1.25 -5.03 7.25
CA SER A 102 -0.39 -3.93 7.72
C SER A 102 -1.17 -2.83 8.49
N SER A 103 -2.49 -2.75 8.29
CA SER A 103 -3.38 -1.83 9.00
C SER A 103 -3.84 -2.32 10.37
N GLY A 104 -3.54 -3.57 10.74
CA GLY A 104 -4.05 -4.22 11.96
C GLY A 104 -5.41 -4.90 11.79
N ALA A 105 -6.09 -4.78 10.64
CA ALA A 105 -7.29 -5.56 10.33
C ALA A 105 -6.97 -7.06 10.30
N VAL A 106 -7.91 -7.89 10.76
CA VAL A 106 -7.72 -9.34 10.92
C VAL A 106 -8.68 -10.13 10.04
N ALA A 107 -8.25 -11.24 9.47
CA ALA A 107 -9.11 -12.19 8.77
C ALA A 107 -8.95 -13.59 9.37
N VAL A 108 -10.06 -14.18 9.81
CA VAL A 108 -10.11 -15.58 10.26
C VAL A 108 -10.75 -16.41 9.17
N HIS A 109 -10.00 -17.35 8.62
CA HIS A 109 -10.50 -18.29 7.61
C HIS A 109 -11.24 -19.46 8.25
N LEU A 110 -12.35 -19.86 7.65
CA LEU A 110 -13.26 -20.89 8.11
C LEU A 110 -13.54 -21.86 6.97
N GLN A 111 -13.52 -23.15 7.27
CA GLN A 111 -13.96 -24.22 6.37
C GLN A 111 -15.29 -24.78 6.89
N GLN A 112 -16.34 -24.75 6.08
CA GLN A 112 -17.60 -25.41 6.43
C GLN A 112 -17.39 -26.92 6.43
N ALA A 113 -17.94 -27.56 7.46
CA ALA A 113 -18.02 -29.00 7.57
C ALA A 113 -19.48 -29.44 7.75
N TYR A 114 -19.72 -30.73 7.59
CA TYR A 114 -20.99 -31.36 7.95
C TYR A 114 -20.72 -32.76 8.48
N LYS A 115 -21.19 -33.02 9.71
CA LYS A 115 -20.90 -34.24 10.48
C LYS A 115 -19.39 -34.49 10.60
N GLY A 116 -18.63 -33.42 10.81
CA GLY A 116 -17.16 -33.44 10.96
C GLY A 116 -16.36 -33.57 9.67
N ILE A 117 -17.00 -33.67 8.50
CA ILE A 117 -16.32 -33.82 7.20
C ILE A 117 -16.35 -32.50 6.44
N PRO A 118 -15.22 -32.02 5.88
CA PRO A 118 -15.19 -30.78 5.11
C PRO A 118 -16.08 -30.84 3.86
N ILE A 119 -16.68 -29.71 3.49
CA ILE A 119 -17.40 -29.56 2.23
C ILE A 119 -16.51 -28.88 1.19
N PHE A 120 -16.32 -29.53 0.04
CA PHE A 120 -15.44 -29.08 -1.03
C PHE A 120 -15.80 -27.65 -1.48
N GLN A 121 -14.81 -26.77 -1.43
CA GLN A 121 -14.91 -25.35 -1.80
C GLN A 121 -15.95 -24.53 -1.02
N ALA A 122 -16.48 -25.05 0.10
CA ALA A 122 -17.34 -24.30 1.03
C ALA A 122 -16.49 -23.64 2.14
N ALA A 123 -15.66 -22.68 1.75
CA ALA A 123 -14.79 -21.95 2.66
C ALA A 123 -15.13 -20.46 2.66
N GLY A 124 -14.89 -19.81 3.79
CA GLY A 124 -15.09 -18.38 3.96
C GLY A 124 -14.12 -17.75 4.95
N ALA A 125 -14.29 -16.46 5.20
CA ALA A 125 -13.54 -15.72 6.17
C ALA A 125 -14.42 -14.70 6.89
N VAL A 126 -14.20 -14.54 8.19
CA VAL A 126 -14.71 -13.41 8.97
C VAL A 126 -13.62 -12.37 9.04
N ARG A 127 -13.92 -11.16 8.56
CA ARG A 127 -13.00 -10.04 8.53
C ARG A 127 -13.35 -9.05 9.64
N PHE A 128 -12.32 -8.64 10.36
CA PHE A 128 -12.36 -7.68 11.43
C PHE A 128 -11.63 -6.40 10.99
N GLU A 129 -12.21 -5.25 11.35
CA GLU A 129 -11.53 -3.96 11.21
C GLU A 129 -10.33 -3.87 12.17
N PRO A 130 -9.43 -2.87 12.02
CA PRO A 130 -8.28 -2.70 12.92
C PRO A 130 -8.64 -2.51 14.40
N ASN A 131 -9.82 -1.95 14.69
CA ASN A 131 -10.36 -1.82 16.05
C ASN A 131 -10.95 -3.13 16.58
N GLY A 132 -10.94 -4.20 15.78
CA GLY A 132 -11.46 -5.52 16.09
C GLY A 132 -12.97 -5.70 15.90
N ALA A 133 -13.71 -4.74 15.33
CA ALA A 133 -15.12 -4.92 14.98
C ALA A 133 -15.29 -5.88 13.79
N ILE A 134 -16.34 -6.72 13.78
CA ILE A 134 -16.63 -7.60 12.64
C ILE A 134 -17.21 -6.76 11.50
N LYS A 135 -16.53 -6.73 10.37
CA LYS A 135 -16.94 -6.00 9.17
C LYS A 135 -17.83 -6.83 8.26
N GLU A 136 -17.41 -8.05 7.97
CA GLU A 136 -18.10 -8.92 7.02
C GLU A 136 -17.70 -10.40 7.18
N THR A 137 -18.61 -11.28 6.77
CA THR A 137 -18.35 -12.68 6.46
C THR A 137 -18.41 -12.87 4.95
N VAL A 138 -17.33 -13.38 4.36
CA VAL A 138 -17.21 -13.59 2.90
C VAL A 138 -16.86 -15.04 2.57
N GLY A 139 -17.22 -15.49 1.37
CA GLY A 139 -16.94 -16.84 0.89
C GLY A 139 -18.22 -17.63 0.64
N SER A 140 -18.07 -18.93 0.39
CA SER A 140 -19.17 -19.78 -0.08
C SER A 140 -19.62 -20.74 1.01
N THR A 141 -20.93 -20.84 1.20
CA THR A 141 -21.57 -21.81 2.07
C THR A 141 -22.48 -22.71 1.26
N VAL A 142 -22.59 -23.97 1.68
CA VAL A 142 -23.43 -24.98 1.05
C VAL A 142 -24.60 -25.29 1.98
N THR A 143 -25.80 -25.18 1.41
CA THR A 143 -27.05 -25.60 2.06
C THR A 143 -27.13 -27.12 2.01
N VAL A 144 -27.42 -27.74 3.14
CA VAL A 144 -27.72 -29.17 3.23
C VAL A 144 -29.23 -29.32 3.47
N PRO A 145 -30.03 -29.59 2.42
CA PRO A 145 -31.49 -29.55 2.53
C PRO A 145 -32.06 -30.73 3.33
N GLU A 146 -31.40 -31.88 3.31
CA GLU A 146 -31.84 -33.12 3.96
C GLU A 146 -30.66 -33.83 4.63
N ASP A 147 -30.94 -34.67 5.63
CA ASP A 147 -29.90 -35.42 6.34
C ASP A 147 -29.28 -36.50 5.45
N VAL A 148 -27.96 -36.47 5.25
CA VAL A 148 -27.24 -37.41 4.37
C VAL A 148 -26.37 -38.37 5.19
N ALA A 149 -26.28 -39.63 4.76
CA ALA A 149 -25.50 -40.68 5.42
C ALA A 149 -23.98 -40.46 5.28
N VAL A 150 -23.24 -40.63 6.38
CA VAL A 150 -21.78 -40.33 6.48
C VAL A 150 -20.90 -41.58 6.28
N ALA A 151 -21.50 -42.77 6.27
CA ALA A 151 -20.74 -44.01 6.17
C ALA A 151 -20.40 -44.30 4.68
N PRO A 152 -19.11 -44.39 4.32
CA PRO A 152 -18.72 -44.84 2.98
C PRO A 152 -18.94 -46.35 2.86
N THR A 153 -19.65 -46.82 1.83
CA THR A 153 -19.68 -48.26 1.52
C THR A 153 -18.45 -48.69 0.71
N LEU A 154 -17.83 -47.76 -0.02
CA LEU A 154 -16.58 -47.99 -0.75
C LEU A 154 -15.39 -47.88 0.21
N LYS A 155 -14.58 -48.94 0.29
CA LYS A 155 -13.34 -48.95 1.07
C LYS A 155 -12.32 -47.97 0.47
N VAL A 156 -11.51 -47.34 1.32
CA VAL A 156 -10.46 -46.40 0.90
C VAL A 156 -9.45 -47.02 -0.08
N GLN A 157 -9.11 -48.31 0.08
CA GLN A 157 -8.22 -49.01 -0.85
C GLN A 157 -8.83 -49.10 -2.26
N GLU A 158 -10.13 -49.38 -2.35
CA GLU A 158 -10.83 -49.44 -3.63
C GLU A 158 -10.95 -48.04 -4.24
N ALA A 159 -11.22 -47.00 -3.43
CA ALA A 159 -11.22 -45.62 -3.90
C ALA A 159 -9.86 -45.20 -4.48
N VAL A 160 -8.77 -45.52 -3.78
CA VAL A 160 -7.39 -45.28 -4.25
C VAL A 160 -7.10 -46.05 -5.53
N LEU A 161 -7.53 -47.31 -5.63
CA LEU A 161 -7.34 -48.11 -6.83
C LEU A 161 -8.08 -47.50 -8.03
N ARG A 162 -9.29 -46.99 -7.82
CA ARG A 162 -10.08 -46.31 -8.87
C ARG A 162 -9.47 -44.98 -9.30
N ALA A 163 -9.04 -44.16 -8.34
CA ALA A 163 -8.30 -42.93 -8.64
C ALA A 163 -6.99 -43.24 -9.38
N ALA A 164 -6.26 -44.27 -8.94
CA ALA A 164 -5.04 -44.73 -9.59
C ALA A 164 -5.29 -45.15 -11.03
N ARG A 165 -6.30 -45.99 -11.28
CA ARG A 165 -6.69 -46.41 -12.64
C ARG A 165 -7.08 -45.23 -13.52
N HIS A 166 -7.74 -44.22 -12.95
CA HIS A 166 -8.15 -43.02 -13.66
C HIS A 166 -6.95 -42.19 -14.13
N VAL A 167 -5.89 -42.06 -13.31
CA VAL A 167 -4.74 -41.19 -13.64
C VAL A 167 -3.54 -41.94 -14.24
N ALA A 168 -3.47 -43.26 -14.09
CA ALA A 168 -2.29 -44.08 -14.38
C ALA A 168 -1.88 -44.09 -15.86
N VAL A 169 -2.84 -43.98 -16.77
CA VAL A 169 -2.56 -43.93 -18.20
C VAL A 169 -3.33 -42.74 -18.78
N PRO A 170 -2.70 -41.91 -19.63
CA PRO A 170 -3.43 -40.88 -20.38
C PRO A 170 -4.60 -41.51 -21.14
N HIS A 171 -5.75 -40.86 -21.19
CA HIS A 171 -6.89 -41.37 -21.95
C HIS A 171 -6.69 -41.24 -23.47
N ALA A 172 -7.55 -41.87 -24.26
CA ALA A 172 -7.44 -41.90 -25.72
C ALA A 172 -7.45 -40.52 -26.40
N ASP A 173 -8.12 -39.54 -25.79
CA ASP A 173 -8.13 -38.12 -26.22
C ASP A 173 -6.91 -37.34 -25.73
N GLU A 174 -5.99 -37.97 -25.00
CA GLU A 174 -4.70 -37.40 -24.58
C GLU A 174 -3.52 -38.12 -25.28
N GLN A 175 -3.75 -39.33 -25.80
CA GLN A 175 -2.74 -40.15 -26.48
C GLN A 175 -2.57 -39.74 -27.94
N GLY A 176 -1.32 -39.79 -28.42
CA GLY A 176 -1.00 -39.40 -29.79
C GLY A 176 -1.09 -37.90 -30.04
N HIS A 177 -1.39 -37.11 -28.99
CA HIS A 177 -1.16 -35.68 -29.02
C HIS A 177 0.32 -35.46 -29.23
N LYS A 178 0.59 -34.86 -30.37
CA LYS A 178 1.89 -34.34 -30.68
C LYS A 178 1.95 -32.95 -30.11
N ASP A 179 3.12 -32.62 -29.62
CA ASP A 179 3.41 -31.25 -29.35
C ASP A 179 3.32 -30.43 -30.67
N PRO A 180 3.35 -29.09 -30.60
CA PRO A 180 3.28 -28.25 -31.79
C PRO A 180 4.32 -28.54 -32.91
N PHE A 181 5.32 -29.40 -32.69
CA PHE A 181 6.34 -29.79 -33.66
C PHE A 181 6.17 -31.22 -34.21
N GLY A 182 5.10 -31.91 -33.84
CA GLY A 182 4.83 -33.26 -34.34
C GLY A 182 5.49 -34.38 -33.53
N GLU A 183 6.16 -34.05 -32.43
CA GLU A 183 6.76 -35.02 -31.50
C GLU A 183 5.70 -35.50 -30.50
N PRO A 184 5.63 -36.80 -30.18
CA PRO A 184 4.66 -37.31 -29.21
C PRO A 184 4.86 -36.66 -27.83
N LEU A 185 3.80 -36.11 -27.23
CA LEU A 185 3.84 -35.65 -25.84
C LEU A 185 4.01 -36.85 -24.90
N ASP A 186 5.15 -36.90 -24.18
CA ASP A 186 5.42 -37.90 -23.13
C ASP A 186 4.64 -37.56 -21.86
N LEU A 187 3.36 -37.95 -21.84
CA LEU A 187 2.49 -37.73 -20.70
C LEU A 187 2.82 -38.72 -19.57
N PRO A 188 2.90 -38.26 -18.30
CA PRO A 188 3.25 -39.12 -17.18
C PRO A 188 2.25 -40.28 -17.07
N SER A 189 2.80 -41.49 -16.93
CA SER A 189 2.07 -42.74 -16.77
C SER A 189 2.71 -43.61 -15.69
N VAL A 190 1.91 -44.52 -15.14
CA VAL A 190 2.29 -45.40 -14.02
C VAL A 190 1.76 -46.81 -14.31
N LYS A 191 2.62 -47.82 -14.16
CA LYS A 191 2.19 -49.23 -14.27
C LYS A 191 1.56 -49.67 -12.96
N LEU A 192 0.30 -50.11 -13.02
CA LEU A 192 -0.45 -50.59 -11.84
C LEU A 192 -0.43 -52.12 -11.70
N GLU A 193 0.35 -52.85 -12.49
CA GLU A 193 0.47 -54.31 -12.38
C GLU A 193 0.93 -54.70 -10.96
N GLY A 194 0.13 -55.51 -10.27
CA GLY A 194 0.40 -55.91 -8.88
C GLY A 194 0.23 -54.80 -7.84
N PHE A 195 -0.26 -53.62 -8.22
CA PHE A 195 -0.52 -52.54 -7.26
C PHE A 195 -1.76 -52.84 -6.43
N GLU A 196 -1.54 -53.11 -5.15
CA GLU A 196 -2.59 -53.24 -4.14
C GLU A 196 -2.42 -52.12 -3.10
N PRO A 197 -3.37 -51.18 -2.97
CA PRO A 197 -3.26 -50.11 -1.98
C PRO A 197 -3.26 -50.66 -0.55
N ARG A 198 -2.16 -50.42 0.19
CA ARG A 198 -2.00 -50.86 1.59
C ARG A 198 -2.01 -49.68 2.54
N VAL A 199 -2.88 -49.73 3.55
CA VAL A 199 -3.00 -48.67 4.56
C VAL A 199 -1.82 -48.75 5.52
N ILE A 200 -1.11 -47.63 5.68
CA ILE A 200 -0.05 -47.45 6.68
C ILE A 200 -0.66 -46.87 7.96
N ALA A 201 -1.52 -45.86 7.82
CA ALA A 201 -2.15 -45.18 8.94
C ALA A 201 -3.59 -44.78 8.56
N ALA A 202 -4.54 -45.04 9.44
CA ALA A 202 -5.93 -44.63 9.28
C ALA A 202 -6.45 -44.01 10.58
N PHE A 203 -7.45 -43.15 10.45
CA PHE A 203 -8.10 -42.48 11.57
C PHE A 203 -9.61 -42.69 11.50
N PRO A 204 -10.14 -43.89 11.85
CA PRO A 204 -11.55 -44.25 11.63
C PRO A 204 -12.55 -43.32 12.33
N GLU A 205 -12.14 -42.72 13.44
CA GLU A 205 -12.95 -41.79 14.24
C GLU A 205 -12.80 -40.31 13.81
N LYS A 206 -11.91 -40.02 12.85
CA LYS A 206 -11.61 -38.67 12.35
C LYS A 206 -11.65 -38.65 10.82
N PRO A 207 -12.85 -38.65 10.22
CA PRO A 207 -13.03 -38.84 8.78
C PRO A 207 -12.39 -37.73 7.91
N GLU A 208 -12.11 -36.58 8.50
CA GLU A 208 -11.41 -35.45 7.88
C GLU A 208 -9.89 -35.67 7.77
N LYS A 209 -9.31 -36.56 8.58
CA LYS A 209 -7.88 -36.83 8.55
C LYS A 209 -7.52 -37.80 7.44
N PHE A 210 -6.42 -37.50 6.74
CA PHE A 210 -5.91 -38.38 5.71
C PHE A 210 -5.54 -39.76 6.28
N THR A 211 -6.19 -40.79 5.75
CA THR A 211 -5.65 -42.13 5.71
C THR A 211 -4.44 -42.12 4.77
N VAL A 212 -3.31 -42.60 5.27
CA VAL A 212 -2.05 -42.69 4.52
C VAL A 212 -1.85 -44.13 4.08
N LEU A 213 -1.65 -44.33 2.79
CA LEU A 213 -1.36 -45.62 2.18
C LEU A 213 0.08 -45.63 1.64
N GLU A 214 0.61 -46.81 1.42
CA GLU A 214 1.88 -47.00 0.73
C GLU A 214 1.87 -46.31 -0.64
N ALA A 215 3.04 -45.79 -1.05
CA ALA A 215 3.18 -45.12 -2.34
C ALA A 215 2.89 -46.08 -3.51
N GLY A 216 3.26 -47.35 -3.38
CA GLY A 216 3.21 -48.30 -4.50
C GLY A 216 4.02 -47.77 -5.69
N PRO A 217 3.43 -47.65 -6.88
CA PRO A 217 4.13 -47.15 -8.07
C PRO A 217 4.11 -45.61 -8.20
N PHE A 218 3.54 -44.89 -7.21
CA PHE A 218 3.48 -43.43 -7.19
C PHE A 218 4.72 -42.82 -6.52
N GLY A 219 5.00 -41.55 -6.81
CA GLY A 219 6.19 -40.84 -6.32
C GLY A 219 6.17 -40.50 -4.83
N ASP A 220 5.01 -40.57 -4.20
CA ASP A 220 4.79 -40.29 -2.78
C ASP A 220 3.74 -41.22 -2.17
N LYS A 221 3.72 -41.29 -0.83
CA LYS A 221 2.63 -41.97 -0.09
C LYS A 221 1.28 -41.40 -0.49
N VAL A 222 0.32 -42.28 -0.79
CA VAL A 222 -1.03 -41.87 -1.18
C VAL A 222 -1.79 -41.39 0.06
N LYS A 223 -2.45 -40.23 -0.07
CA LYS A 223 -3.28 -39.65 0.99
C LYS A 223 -4.73 -39.67 0.54
N ALA A 224 -5.62 -40.17 1.40
CA ALA A 224 -7.05 -40.20 1.14
C ALA A 224 -7.88 -39.82 2.37
N SER A 225 -8.88 -38.97 2.22
CA SER A 225 -9.81 -38.55 3.28
C SER A 225 -11.24 -38.45 2.74
N LEU A 226 -12.23 -38.42 3.63
CA LEU A 226 -13.60 -38.14 3.21
C LEU A 226 -13.80 -36.64 2.98
N LEU A 227 -14.62 -36.33 1.99
CA LEU A 227 -14.95 -34.96 1.57
C LEU A 227 -16.36 -34.93 1.00
N TRP A 228 -17.16 -33.94 1.39
CA TRP A 228 -18.47 -33.72 0.77
C TRP A 228 -18.32 -32.92 -0.52
N PHE A 229 -18.86 -33.43 -1.63
CA PHE A 229 -18.81 -32.78 -2.94
C PHE A 229 -20.21 -32.28 -3.35
N PRO A 230 -20.41 -30.96 -3.48
CA PRO A 230 -21.69 -30.39 -3.95
C PRO A 230 -21.89 -30.67 -5.44
N LEU A 231 -23.03 -31.27 -5.81
CA LEU A 231 -23.39 -31.60 -7.19
C LEU A 231 -24.87 -31.31 -7.43
N GLY A 232 -25.20 -30.23 -8.12
CA GLY A 232 -26.60 -29.79 -8.12
C GLY A 232 -27.06 -29.45 -6.69
N ASP A 233 -28.32 -29.69 -6.39
CA ASP A 233 -28.89 -29.55 -5.04
C ASP A 233 -28.54 -30.73 -4.12
N ALA A 234 -27.73 -31.67 -4.59
CA ALA A 234 -27.30 -32.84 -3.84
C ALA A 234 -25.89 -32.67 -3.27
N LEU A 235 -25.66 -33.25 -2.09
CA LEU A 235 -24.35 -33.37 -1.48
C LEU A 235 -23.90 -34.84 -1.53
N ARG A 236 -22.76 -35.12 -2.17
CA ARG A 236 -22.24 -36.49 -2.30
C ARG A 236 -21.04 -36.71 -1.39
N LEU A 237 -21.02 -37.82 -0.67
CA LEU A 237 -19.84 -38.23 0.06
C LEU A 237 -18.81 -38.76 -0.93
N THR A 238 -17.58 -38.27 -0.86
CA THR A 238 -16.48 -38.71 -1.72
C THR A 238 -15.23 -39.03 -0.91
N TRP A 239 -14.39 -39.90 -1.45
CA TRP A 239 -12.99 -40.01 -1.08
C TRP A 239 -12.19 -39.02 -1.90
N GLU A 240 -11.59 -38.02 -1.25
CA GLU A 240 -10.51 -37.24 -1.84
C GLU A 240 -9.25 -38.09 -1.82
N VAL A 241 -8.64 -38.32 -2.98
CA VAL A 241 -7.40 -39.07 -3.15
C VAL A 241 -6.38 -38.18 -3.84
N ILE A 242 -5.21 -38.03 -3.21
CA ILE A 242 -4.06 -37.32 -3.77
C ILE A 242 -3.04 -38.34 -4.29
N LEU A 243 -2.75 -38.28 -5.59
CA LEU A 243 -1.78 -39.15 -6.26
C LEU A 243 -0.65 -38.33 -6.88
N THR A 244 0.58 -38.58 -6.48
CA THR A 244 1.77 -37.95 -7.06
C THR A 244 2.40 -38.90 -8.08
N MET A 245 2.52 -38.49 -9.33
CA MET A 245 3.20 -39.26 -10.36
C MET A 245 4.72 -39.38 -10.05
N PRO A 246 5.41 -40.44 -10.51
CA PRO A 246 6.85 -40.58 -10.33
C PRO A 246 7.62 -39.32 -10.76
N ALA A 247 8.68 -39.01 -10.01
CA ALA A 247 9.53 -37.82 -10.22
C ALA A 247 8.74 -36.48 -10.22
N TYR A 248 7.59 -36.42 -9.53
CA TYR A 248 6.73 -35.22 -9.44
C TYR A 248 6.27 -34.66 -10.80
N ARG A 249 6.26 -35.49 -11.86
CA ARG A 249 5.82 -35.09 -13.21
C ARG A 249 4.33 -34.74 -13.32
N GLY A 250 3.59 -34.88 -12.23
CA GLY A 250 2.20 -34.52 -12.08
C GLY A 250 1.74 -34.89 -10.67
N GLN A 251 0.74 -34.20 -10.15
CA GLN A 251 0.04 -34.61 -8.94
C GLN A 251 -1.44 -34.42 -9.22
N TYR A 252 -2.31 -35.34 -8.82
CA TYR A 252 -3.74 -35.27 -9.10
C TYR A 252 -4.53 -35.28 -7.80
N ARG A 253 -5.54 -34.41 -7.70
CA ARG A 253 -6.63 -34.52 -6.72
C ARG A 253 -7.79 -35.18 -7.42
N THR A 254 -8.18 -36.35 -6.95
CA THR A 254 -9.32 -37.10 -7.48
C THR A 254 -10.37 -37.24 -6.39
N LEU A 255 -11.63 -36.88 -6.67
CA LEU A 255 -12.77 -37.13 -5.80
C LEU A 255 -13.55 -38.32 -6.34
N VAL A 256 -13.55 -39.42 -5.58
CA VAL A 256 -14.20 -40.68 -5.92
C VAL A 256 -15.47 -40.82 -5.07
N ASP A 257 -16.63 -41.00 -5.70
CA ASP A 257 -17.90 -41.21 -4.97
C ASP A 257 -17.76 -42.36 -3.97
N ALA A 258 -18.05 -42.08 -2.70
CA ALA A 258 -17.78 -43.01 -1.61
C ALA A 258 -18.78 -44.17 -1.52
N GLN A 259 -19.79 -44.19 -2.39
CA GLN A 259 -20.77 -45.28 -2.49
C GLN A 259 -20.52 -46.14 -3.72
N ASN A 260 -20.57 -45.53 -4.91
CA ASN A 260 -20.49 -46.28 -6.18
C ASN A 260 -19.09 -46.29 -6.82
N GLY A 261 -18.17 -45.46 -6.30
CA GLY A 261 -16.79 -45.34 -6.77
C GLY A 261 -16.60 -44.64 -8.11
N GLU A 262 -17.57 -43.86 -8.55
CA GLU A 262 -17.46 -43.04 -9.76
C GLU A 262 -16.58 -41.80 -9.53
N ILE A 263 -15.75 -41.44 -10.50
CA ILE A 263 -14.92 -40.23 -10.43
C ILE A 263 -15.81 -39.00 -10.67
N GLN A 264 -15.99 -38.19 -9.62
CA GLN A 264 -16.80 -36.98 -9.66
C GLN A 264 -15.97 -35.75 -10.03
N TYR A 265 -14.69 -35.76 -9.64
CA TYR A 265 -13.76 -34.68 -9.92
C TYR A 265 -12.34 -35.26 -10.05
N CYS A 266 -11.55 -34.73 -10.96
CA CYS A 266 -10.12 -34.97 -11.05
C CYS A 266 -9.44 -33.73 -11.61
N ARG A 267 -8.37 -33.25 -10.95
CA ARG A 267 -7.58 -32.11 -11.44
C ARG A 267 -6.10 -32.29 -11.11
N GLN A 268 -5.24 -31.89 -12.03
CA GLN A 268 -3.81 -31.83 -11.79
C GLN A 268 -3.44 -30.65 -10.87
N LEU A 269 -2.65 -30.90 -9.84
CA LEU A 269 -2.22 -29.99 -8.77
C LEU A 269 -0.79 -29.47 -8.94
N VAL A 270 0.06 -30.17 -9.70
CA VAL A 270 1.40 -29.72 -10.06
C VAL A 270 1.38 -29.22 -11.49
N GLN A 271 1.72 -27.94 -11.69
CA GLN A 271 2.19 -27.42 -12.96
C GLN A 271 3.47 -26.62 -12.69
N THR A 272 4.59 -27.30 -12.49
CA THR A 272 5.88 -26.60 -12.36
C THR A 272 6.97 -27.46 -12.95
N VAL A 273 7.72 -26.89 -13.90
CA VAL A 273 8.99 -27.45 -14.35
C VAL A 273 10.07 -26.39 -14.09
N ALA A 274 11.17 -26.77 -13.44
CA ALA A 274 12.31 -25.88 -13.33
C ALA A 274 12.79 -25.56 -14.75
N ALA A 275 12.93 -24.28 -15.09
CA ALA A 275 13.27 -23.87 -16.45
C ALA A 275 14.35 -22.80 -16.47
N ARG A 276 15.04 -22.69 -17.61
CA ARG A 276 15.97 -21.61 -17.93
C ARG A 276 16.02 -21.38 -19.43
N GLY A 277 16.31 -20.15 -19.85
CA GLY A 277 16.38 -19.81 -21.26
C GLY A 277 17.53 -18.88 -21.62
N ASN A 278 18.09 -19.06 -22.82
CA ASN A 278 19.12 -18.19 -23.39
C ASN A 278 18.47 -16.97 -24.05
N VAL A 279 18.41 -15.85 -23.32
CA VAL A 279 17.58 -14.69 -23.69
C VAL A 279 18.40 -13.40 -23.78
N TYR A 280 17.94 -12.46 -24.61
CA TYR A 280 18.37 -11.06 -24.46
C TYR A 280 17.71 -10.46 -23.23
N ARG A 281 18.48 -9.85 -22.33
CA ARG A 281 17.94 -9.24 -21.10
C ARG A 281 17.57 -7.76 -21.24
N VAL A 282 18.13 -7.07 -22.23
CA VAL A 282 17.81 -5.68 -22.54
C VAL A 282 17.44 -5.54 -24.00
N HIS A 283 18.36 -5.85 -24.92
CA HIS A 283 18.05 -5.83 -26.35
C HIS A 283 18.94 -6.78 -27.19
N GLY A 284 18.54 -7.02 -28.45
CA GLY A 284 19.19 -7.96 -29.38
C GLY A 284 20.62 -7.59 -29.83
N GLY A 285 21.11 -6.40 -29.44
CA GLY A 285 22.49 -5.95 -29.68
C GLY A 285 23.48 -6.44 -28.62
N GLN A 286 22.99 -7.03 -27.53
CA GLN A 286 23.80 -7.59 -26.44
C GLN A 286 23.91 -9.11 -26.56
N PRO A 287 24.90 -9.76 -25.94
CA PRO A 287 24.94 -11.21 -25.89
C PRO A 287 23.71 -11.78 -25.16
N ARG A 288 23.17 -12.88 -25.68
CA ARG A 288 22.17 -13.68 -24.96
C ARG A 288 22.76 -14.25 -23.67
N GLN A 289 21.94 -14.36 -22.65
CA GLN A 289 22.31 -14.87 -21.35
C GLN A 289 21.36 -15.98 -20.93
N MET A 290 21.94 -17.13 -20.59
CA MET A 290 21.20 -18.23 -20.00
C MET A 290 20.72 -17.83 -18.61
N THR A 291 19.40 -17.79 -18.43
CA THR A 291 18.72 -17.18 -17.27
C THR A 291 17.70 -18.14 -16.70
N ASP A 292 17.72 -18.34 -15.39
CA ASP A 292 16.75 -19.21 -14.69
C ASP A 292 15.37 -18.56 -14.63
N PHE A 293 14.33 -19.39 -14.75
CA PHE A 293 12.92 -19.03 -14.72
C PHE A 293 12.23 -19.68 -13.51
N PRO A 294 11.65 -18.91 -12.57
CA PRO A 294 11.60 -17.45 -12.52
C PRO A 294 12.94 -16.82 -12.12
N ARG A 295 13.06 -15.50 -12.30
CA ARG A 295 14.22 -14.73 -11.82
C ARG A 295 14.23 -14.64 -10.28
N PRO A 296 15.41 -14.63 -9.62
CA PRO A 296 15.52 -14.29 -8.21
C PRO A 296 14.92 -12.91 -7.89
N LEU A 297 14.29 -12.77 -6.72
CA LEU A 297 13.65 -11.50 -6.32
C LEU A 297 14.59 -10.30 -6.29
N ALA A 298 15.86 -10.52 -5.94
CA ALA A 298 16.89 -9.47 -5.92
C ALA A 298 17.16 -8.87 -7.31
N ASP A 299 16.85 -9.62 -8.37
CA ASP A 299 17.15 -9.24 -9.74
C ASP A 299 16.13 -8.24 -10.32
N TYR A 300 15.07 -7.90 -9.59
CA TYR A 300 14.07 -6.90 -10.02
C TYR A 300 14.43 -5.47 -9.59
N GLY A 301 15.46 -5.28 -8.74
CA GLY A 301 15.88 -3.95 -8.30
C GLY A 301 14.92 -3.24 -7.34
N LEU A 302 13.85 -3.92 -6.90
CA LEU A 302 12.82 -3.39 -6.01
C LEU A 302 12.96 -3.89 -4.57
N PRO A 303 12.50 -3.12 -3.57
CA PRO A 303 12.33 -3.63 -2.22
C PRO A 303 11.34 -4.80 -2.21
N VAL A 304 11.68 -5.89 -1.54
CA VAL A 304 10.80 -7.07 -1.43
C VAL A 304 9.74 -6.82 -0.35
N PRO A 305 8.44 -6.84 -0.68
CA PRO A 305 7.38 -6.69 0.31
C PRO A 305 7.31 -7.89 1.25
N GLY A 306 6.95 -7.66 2.52
CA GLY A 306 6.84 -8.74 3.53
C GLY A 306 5.63 -9.67 3.37
N ALA A 307 4.68 -9.36 2.49
CA ALA A 307 3.39 -10.06 2.36
C ALA A 307 3.22 -10.77 1.00
N LEU A 308 4.28 -11.41 0.50
CA LEU A 308 4.20 -12.18 -0.74
C LEU A 308 3.58 -13.57 -0.48
N PRO A 309 2.82 -14.13 -1.45
CA PRO A 309 2.35 -15.51 -1.35
C PRO A 309 3.51 -16.49 -1.21
N ALA A 310 3.26 -17.58 -0.49
CA ALA A 310 4.23 -18.67 -0.39
C ALA A 310 4.54 -19.22 -1.78
N GLY A 311 5.83 -19.33 -2.10
CA GLY A 311 6.31 -19.81 -3.40
C GLY A 311 6.47 -18.73 -4.47
N PHE A 312 6.16 -17.46 -4.19
CA PHE A 312 6.40 -16.37 -5.15
C PHE A 312 7.92 -16.08 -5.34
N PRO A 313 8.40 -15.86 -6.59
CA PRO A 313 7.63 -15.89 -7.83
C PRO A 313 7.16 -17.30 -8.22
N ASP A 314 5.92 -17.38 -8.71
CA ASP A 314 5.38 -18.63 -9.24
C ASP A 314 6.23 -19.09 -10.44
N THR A 315 6.27 -20.40 -10.71
CA THR A 315 7.03 -20.88 -11.86
C THR A 315 6.47 -20.33 -13.16
N TRP A 316 7.35 -19.81 -14.01
CA TRP A 316 6.92 -19.22 -15.28
C TRP A 316 6.40 -20.24 -16.28
N VAL A 317 6.88 -21.48 -16.22
CA VAL A 317 6.58 -22.54 -17.20
C VAL A 317 5.84 -23.69 -16.54
N GLU A 318 4.73 -24.11 -17.16
CA GLU A 318 3.92 -25.25 -16.70
C GLU A 318 4.43 -26.60 -17.25
N THR A 319 5.07 -26.61 -18.43
CA THR A 319 5.56 -27.81 -19.13
C THR A 319 6.98 -27.61 -19.73
N ASP A 320 7.20 -28.00 -20.98
CA ASP A 320 8.42 -27.76 -21.76
C ASP A 320 8.24 -26.65 -22.80
N ARG A 321 7.14 -25.88 -22.71
CA ARG A 321 6.79 -24.82 -23.66
C ARG A 321 6.88 -23.43 -23.02
N THR A 322 7.00 -22.38 -23.82
CA THR A 322 6.85 -20.98 -23.39
C THR A 322 5.40 -20.63 -23.04
N ALA A 323 4.83 -21.37 -22.10
CA ALA A 323 3.45 -21.28 -21.64
C ALA A 323 3.40 -21.52 -20.14
N GLY A 324 2.70 -20.65 -19.44
CA GLY A 324 2.38 -20.85 -18.04
C GLY A 324 1.24 -19.98 -17.53
N ASN A 325 1.20 -19.81 -16.22
CA ASN A 325 0.07 -19.15 -15.57
C ASN A 325 -0.03 -17.67 -15.96
N ASN A 326 1.10 -16.98 -16.21
CA ASN A 326 1.13 -15.54 -16.40
C ASN A 326 1.13 -15.16 -17.90
N VAL A 327 1.69 -16.02 -18.75
CA VAL A 327 1.95 -15.74 -20.17
C VAL A 327 1.79 -16.99 -21.02
N LEU A 328 1.15 -16.84 -22.17
CA LEU A 328 1.24 -17.77 -23.29
C LEU A 328 2.03 -17.09 -24.43
N GLY A 329 3.28 -17.49 -24.64
CA GLY A 329 4.12 -16.99 -25.72
C GLY A 329 4.07 -17.90 -26.95
N HIS A 330 3.74 -17.35 -28.13
CA HIS A 330 3.69 -18.12 -29.38
C HIS A 330 3.89 -17.26 -30.63
N LEU A 331 4.09 -17.94 -31.77
CA LEU A 331 4.33 -17.31 -33.06
C LEU A 331 3.02 -16.84 -33.73
N GLY A 332 2.88 -15.55 -33.98
CA GLY A 332 1.72 -14.98 -34.68
C GLY A 332 0.40 -15.19 -33.94
N VAL A 333 -0.70 -15.39 -34.68
CA VAL A 333 -2.05 -15.52 -34.09
C VAL A 333 -2.31 -16.91 -33.50
N SER A 334 -1.72 -17.96 -34.08
CA SER A 334 -2.03 -19.34 -33.74
C SER A 334 -0.86 -20.30 -33.97
N GLY A 335 0.36 -19.78 -34.05
CA GLY A 335 1.55 -20.59 -34.27
C GLY A 335 2.03 -21.27 -32.98
N ALA A 336 3.15 -21.97 -33.09
CA ALA A 336 3.69 -22.74 -31.98
C ALA A 336 4.32 -21.86 -30.89
N SER A 337 4.21 -22.30 -29.65
CA SER A 337 5.10 -21.89 -28.56
C SER A 337 6.46 -22.55 -28.71
N SER A 338 7.54 -21.85 -28.34
CA SER A 338 8.89 -22.43 -28.32
C SER A 338 8.94 -23.61 -27.35
N GLN A 339 9.69 -24.65 -27.72
CA GLN A 339 9.96 -25.81 -26.85
C GLN A 339 11.37 -25.75 -26.29
N GLY A 340 11.49 -26.07 -25.01
CA GLY A 340 12.76 -26.30 -24.36
C GLY A 340 13.07 -27.79 -24.27
N ALA A 341 14.34 -28.13 -24.19
CA ALA A 341 14.79 -29.49 -24.00
C ALA A 341 14.97 -29.79 -22.51
N LEU A 342 14.46 -30.92 -22.03
CA LEU A 342 14.74 -31.37 -20.65
C LEU A 342 16.20 -31.82 -20.53
N GLN A 343 16.96 -31.11 -19.71
CA GLN A 343 18.37 -31.40 -19.41
C GLN A 343 18.56 -31.45 -17.90
N ASN A 344 18.97 -32.60 -17.37
CA ASN A 344 19.24 -32.80 -15.93
C ASN A 344 18.07 -32.36 -15.02
N GLY A 345 16.82 -32.58 -15.45
CA GLY A 345 15.63 -32.19 -14.68
C GLY A 345 15.21 -30.73 -14.80
N VAL A 346 15.86 -29.95 -15.67
CA VAL A 346 15.54 -28.55 -15.96
C VAL A 346 15.20 -28.42 -17.45
N VAL A 347 14.11 -27.73 -17.79
CA VAL A 347 13.80 -27.39 -19.19
C VAL A 347 14.70 -26.24 -19.62
N VAL A 348 15.50 -26.47 -20.65
CA VAL A 348 16.46 -25.50 -21.20
C VAL A 348 15.98 -25.03 -22.56
N PHE A 349 15.64 -23.75 -22.67
CA PHE A 349 15.35 -23.08 -23.93
C PHE A 349 16.63 -22.45 -24.48
N ASP A 350 17.22 -23.05 -25.51
CA ASP A 350 18.42 -22.52 -26.17
C ASP A 350 18.27 -22.54 -27.70
N PRO A 351 17.46 -21.63 -28.28
CA PRO A 351 17.28 -21.58 -29.72
C PRO A 351 18.61 -21.41 -30.46
N ALA A 352 18.89 -22.25 -31.46
CA ALA A 352 20.15 -22.20 -32.20
C ALA A 352 20.29 -20.89 -32.99
N ASN A 353 19.20 -20.41 -33.58
CA ASN A 353 19.17 -19.13 -34.30
C ASN A 353 18.79 -17.98 -33.37
N ALA A 354 19.76 -17.13 -33.05
CA ALA A 354 19.59 -16.01 -32.13
C ALA A 354 18.62 -14.90 -32.63
N THR A 355 18.21 -14.90 -33.89
CA THR A 355 17.19 -13.98 -34.43
C THR A 355 15.99 -14.70 -35.04
N GLY A 356 15.94 -16.03 -34.90
CA GLY A 356 14.87 -16.88 -35.42
C GLY A 356 13.58 -16.78 -34.61
N ASP A 357 12.52 -17.40 -35.13
CA ASP A 357 11.18 -17.36 -34.57
C ASP A 357 11.10 -17.90 -33.13
N ASP A 358 11.76 -19.03 -32.85
CA ASP A 358 11.82 -19.59 -31.48
C ASP A 358 12.47 -18.64 -30.49
N GLN A 359 13.48 -17.86 -30.93
CA GLN A 359 14.11 -16.85 -30.07
C GLN A 359 13.16 -15.68 -29.84
N LYS A 360 12.42 -15.23 -30.86
CA LYS A 360 11.43 -14.13 -30.71
C LYS A 360 10.39 -14.51 -29.66
N VAL A 361 9.82 -15.70 -29.77
CA VAL A 361 8.81 -16.23 -28.85
C VAL A 361 9.39 -16.39 -27.44
N LEU A 362 10.59 -16.95 -27.30
CA LEU A 362 11.26 -17.09 -26.00
C LEU A 362 11.51 -15.72 -25.34
N ASN A 363 11.95 -14.73 -26.10
CA ASN A 363 12.28 -13.41 -25.57
C ASN A 363 11.04 -12.62 -25.12
N ILE A 364 9.94 -12.64 -25.88
CA ILE A 364 8.69 -11.99 -25.43
C ILE A 364 8.14 -12.68 -24.19
N PHE A 365 8.21 -14.01 -24.12
CA PHE A 365 7.76 -14.78 -22.95
C PHE A 365 8.56 -14.37 -21.70
N TYR A 366 9.89 -14.32 -21.83
CA TYR A 366 10.78 -13.87 -20.76
C TYR A 366 10.43 -12.46 -20.25
N PHE A 367 10.29 -11.49 -21.16
CA PHE A 367 10.01 -10.10 -20.78
C PHE A 367 8.62 -9.93 -20.15
N ASN A 368 7.60 -10.62 -20.66
CA ASN A 368 6.26 -10.56 -20.08
C ASN A 368 6.20 -11.20 -18.69
N CYS A 369 6.86 -12.34 -18.48
CA CYS A 369 6.94 -12.96 -17.15
C CYS A 369 7.73 -12.09 -16.16
N PHE A 370 8.81 -11.45 -16.61
CA PHE A 370 9.55 -10.47 -15.80
C PHE A 370 8.65 -9.29 -15.39
N MET A 371 7.88 -8.73 -16.33
CA MET A 371 7.00 -7.59 -16.05
C MET A 371 5.83 -7.97 -15.13
N HIS A 372 5.28 -9.17 -15.29
CA HIS A 372 4.30 -9.70 -14.34
C HIS A 372 4.85 -9.66 -12.91
N ASP A 373 6.02 -10.26 -12.68
CA ASP A 373 6.59 -10.35 -11.34
C ASP A 373 7.01 -8.98 -10.79
N PHE A 374 7.55 -8.10 -11.65
CA PHE A 374 7.91 -6.72 -11.31
C PHE A 374 6.70 -5.94 -10.79
N PHE A 375 5.59 -5.94 -11.53
CA PHE A 375 4.38 -5.26 -11.11
C PHE A 375 3.68 -5.98 -9.95
N TYR A 376 3.79 -7.30 -9.87
CA TYR A 376 3.34 -8.06 -8.70
C TYR A 376 4.04 -7.51 -7.47
N LEU A 377 5.37 -7.38 -7.44
CA LEU A 377 6.13 -6.79 -6.32
C LEU A 377 5.64 -5.39 -5.92
N LEU A 378 5.25 -4.56 -6.88
CA LEU A 378 4.70 -3.21 -6.64
C LEU A 378 3.22 -3.19 -6.20
N GLY A 379 2.57 -4.35 -6.20
CA GLY A 379 1.21 -4.52 -5.68
C GLY A 379 0.15 -4.68 -6.75
N PHE A 380 0.46 -4.91 -8.02
CA PHE A 380 -0.53 -5.32 -9.01
C PHE A 380 -0.83 -6.82 -8.83
N ARG A 381 -1.76 -7.13 -7.92
CA ARG A 381 -2.11 -8.50 -7.53
C ARG A 381 -3.36 -8.99 -8.25
N GLU A 382 -3.75 -10.23 -7.97
CA GLU A 382 -4.96 -10.86 -8.47
C GLU A 382 -6.20 -9.99 -8.26
N SER A 383 -6.39 -9.43 -7.06
CA SER A 383 -7.52 -8.54 -6.76
C SER A 383 -7.52 -7.21 -7.51
N ASP A 384 -6.36 -6.78 -8.04
CA ASP A 384 -6.20 -5.56 -8.79
C ASP A 384 -6.37 -5.79 -10.31
N GLY A 385 -6.69 -7.03 -10.72
CA GLY A 385 -6.84 -7.44 -12.11
C GLY A 385 -5.51 -7.61 -12.83
N ASN A 386 -4.56 -8.33 -12.20
CA ASN A 386 -3.34 -8.76 -12.88
C ASN A 386 -3.61 -9.86 -13.92
N PHE A 387 -2.57 -10.26 -14.66
CA PHE A 387 -2.72 -11.18 -15.78
C PHE A 387 -2.37 -12.61 -15.39
N GLN A 388 -3.36 -13.43 -15.06
CA GLN A 388 -3.14 -14.82 -14.66
C GLN A 388 -4.24 -15.77 -15.16
N GLN A 389 -3.84 -16.94 -15.63
CA GLN A 389 -4.76 -18.01 -16.02
C GLN A 389 -5.52 -18.52 -14.78
N ASN A 390 -4.86 -18.57 -13.63
CA ASN A 390 -5.40 -19.00 -12.35
C ASN A 390 -4.92 -18.05 -11.24
N ASN A 391 -5.89 -17.49 -10.50
CA ASN A 391 -5.63 -16.54 -9.41
C ASN A 391 -5.50 -17.23 -8.05
N PHE A 392 -5.52 -18.57 -8.00
CA PHE A 392 -5.36 -19.36 -6.77
C PHE A 392 -6.33 -18.97 -5.64
N ASN A 393 -7.53 -18.51 -5.99
CA ASN A 393 -8.54 -17.94 -5.08
C ASN A 393 -8.07 -16.72 -4.28
N ARG A 394 -7.12 -15.92 -4.79
CA ARG A 394 -6.56 -14.73 -4.12
C ARG A 394 -7.29 -13.43 -4.48
N GLY A 395 -8.26 -13.46 -5.40
CA GLY A 395 -9.04 -12.30 -5.83
C GLY A 395 -9.10 -12.17 -7.35
N GLY A 396 -9.82 -11.15 -7.84
CA GLY A 396 -9.96 -10.86 -9.28
C GLY A 396 -10.67 -11.94 -10.09
N SER A 397 -10.58 -11.80 -11.41
CA SER A 397 -11.13 -12.72 -12.40
C SER A 397 -9.98 -13.28 -13.22
N GLY A 398 -9.57 -14.52 -12.95
CA GLY A 398 -8.51 -15.17 -13.73
C GLY A 398 -8.98 -15.60 -15.12
N SER A 399 -8.18 -16.43 -15.78
CA SER A 399 -8.30 -16.79 -17.22
C SER A 399 -7.91 -15.68 -18.17
N ASP A 400 -6.98 -14.85 -17.73
CA ASP A 400 -6.58 -13.64 -18.43
C ASP A 400 -5.07 -13.40 -18.45
N ARG A 401 -4.30 -14.49 -18.45
CA ARG A 401 -2.86 -14.45 -18.76
C ARG A 401 -2.60 -13.69 -20.06
N VAL A 402 -1.43 -13.10 -20.19
CA VAL A 402 -1.05 -12.39 -21.42
C VAL A 402 -0.92 -13.38 -22.57
N ASP A 403 -1.62 -13.11 -23.67
CA ASP A 403 -1.43 -13.75 -24.96
C ASP A 403 -0.35 -12.99 -25.75
N ALA A 404 0.88 -13.47 -25.69
CA ALA A 404 2.06 -12.80 -26.23
C ALA A 404 2.44 -13.39 -27.60
N ARG A 405 2.27 -12.58 -28.65
CA ARG A 405 2.36 -12.99 -30.06
C ARG A 405 3.57 -12.35 -30.75
N ALA A 406 4.57 -13.16 -31.09
CA ALA A 406 5.67 -12.72 -31.95
C ALA A 406 5.31 -12.97 -33.41
N HIS A 407 5.08 -11.94 -34.21
CA HIS A 407 4.75 -12.11 -35.63
C HIS A 407 6.01 -12.15 -36.49
N PRO A 408 6.15 -13.06 -37.47
CA PRO A 408 7.35 -13.08 -38.34
C PRO A 408 7.58 -11.77 -39.11
N GLY A 409 6.51 -11.01 -39.38
CA GLY A 409 6.52 -9.76 -40.13
C GLY A 409 5.99 -8.55 -39.34
N PRO A 410 5.77 -7.42 -40.03
CA PRO A 410 5.24 -6.21 -39.40
C PRO A 410 3.80 -6.40 -38.90
N VAL A 411 3.46 -5.68 -37.84
CA VAL A 411 2.10 -5.57 -37.29
C VAL A 411 1.67 -4.10 -37.21
N PHE A 412 0.39 -3.84 -36.98
CA PHE A 412 -0.09 -2.48 -36.71
C PHE A 412 0.70 -1.85 -35.56
N GLY A 413 1.15 -0.60 -35.72
CA GLY A 413 1.99 0.09 -34.72
C GLY A 413 3.40 -0.49 -34.55
N THR A 414 3.80 -1.54 -35.29
CA THR A 414 5.03 -2.34 -35.08
C THR A 414 5.04 -3.16 -33.78
N ALA A 415 4.42 -2.65 -32.73
CA ALA A 415 4.01 -3.38 -31.54
C ALA A 415 2.67 -2.80 -31.03
N ASN A 416 1.89 -3.57 -30.29
CA ASN A 416 0.67 -3.08 -29.61
C ASN A 416 0.21 -4.06 -28.52
N MET A 417 -0.54 -3.54 -27.55
CA MET A 417 -1.24 -4.31 -26.51
C MET A 417 -2.73 -3.97 -26.47
N GLY A 418 -3.57 -4.96 -26.75
CA GLY A 418 -5.02 -4.88 -26.52
C GLY A 418 -5.37 -5.33 -25.11
N THR A 419 -5.98 -4.46 -24.30
CA THR A 419 -6.26 -4.76 -22.88
C THR A 419 -7.74 -4.70 -22.58
N PRO A 420 -8.44 -5.84 -22.53
CA PRO A 420 -9.82 -5.89 -22.06
C PRO A 420 -9.88 -5.85 -20.53
N VAL A 421 -11.10 -5.75 -20.00
CA VAL A 421 -11.39 -5.88 -18.56
C VAL A 421 -10.85 -7.18 -17.96
N ASP A 422 -10.70 -7.20 -16.64
CA ASP A 422 -10.31 -8.37 -15.84
C ASP A 422 -11.12 -9.63 -16.18
N GLY A 423 -10.44 -10.77 -16.30
CA GLY A 423 -11.04 -12.05 -16.73
C GLY A 423 -11.03 -12.31 -18.24
N LEU A 424 -10.51 -11.37 -19.05
CA LEU A 424 -10.24 -11.57 -20.47
C LEU A 424 -8.75 -11.32 -20.75
N SER A 425 -8.11 -12.24 -21.48
CA SER A 425 -6.68 -12.12 -21.79
C SER A 425 -6.35 -10.85 -22.58
N PRO A 426 -5.37 -10.06 -22.12
CA PRO A 426 -4.79 -9.05 -22.96
C PRO A 426 -3.92 -9.70 -24.03
N VAL A 427 -3.84 -9.06 -25.20
CA VAL A 427 -3.15 -9.56 -26.38
C VAL A 427 -2.03 -8.61 -26.76
N MET A 428 -0.79 -9.09 -26.65
CA MET A 428 0.40 -8.36 -27.07
C MET A 428 0.85 -8.85 -28.45
N ASN A 429 0.98 -7.93 -29.40
CA ASN A 429 1.51 -8.22 -30.74
C ASN A 429 2.86 -7.54 -30.90
N MET A 430 3.91 -8.31 -31.18
CA MET A 430 5.25 -7.80 -31.47
C MET A 430 5.60 -8.13 -32.92
N GLY A 431 6.01 -7.13 -33.71
CA GLY A 431 6.36 -7.32 -35.12
C GLY A 431 7.76 -6.81 -35.51
N LEU A 432 8.04 -6.96 -36.80
CA LEU A 432 9.29 -6.54 -37.44
C LEU A 432 9.30 -5.04 -37.78
N VAL A 433 10.37 -4.33 -37.40
CA VAL A 433 10.70 -3.00 -37.94
C VAL A 433 11.36 -3.20 -39.30
N SER A 434 10.61 -2.97 -40.39
CA SER A 434 11.10 -3.27 -41.75
C SER A 434 12.32 -2.47 -42.18
N SER A 435 12.49 -1.24 -41.68
CA SER A 435 13.61 -0.36 -42.06
C SER A 435 14.96 -0.84 -41.54
N THR A 436 14.98 -1.52 -40.39
CA THR A 436 16.21 -2.01 -39.73
C THR A 436 16.35 -3.51 -39.77
N ASN A 437 15.29 -4.23 -40.16
CA ASN A 437 15.17 -5.67 -40.05
C ASN A 437 15.42 -6.18 -38.61
N ARG A 438 15.09 -5.37 -37.61
CA ARG A 438 15.13 -5.72 -36.18
C ARG A 438 13.73 -6.00 -35.68
N HIS A 439 13.60 -6.97 -34.79
CA HIS A 439 12.31 -7.40 -34.28
C HIS A 439 12.07 -6.84 -32.88
N THR A 440 10.89 -6.26 -32.65
CA THR A 440 10.53 -5.61 -31.37
C THR A 440 10.51 -6.58 -30.18
N ALA A 441 10.25 -7.87 -30.41
CA ALA A 441 10.42 -8.95 -29.42
C ALA A 441 11.79 -8.96 -28.71
N PHE A 442 12.83 -8.43 -29.35
CA PHE A 442 14.18 -8.38 -28.83
C PHE A 442 14.53 -7.03 -28.22
N ASP A 443 13.57 -6.15 -27.96
CA ASP A 443 13.79 -4.85 -27.33
C ASP A 443 12.91 -4.73 -26.09
N SER A 444 13.52 -4.85 -24.91
CA SER A 444 12.80 -4.74 -23.64
C SER A 444 12.10 -3.39 -23.49
N SER A 445 12.63 -2.30 -24.05
CA SER A 445 11.99 -0.99 -23.93
C SER A 445 10.61 -0.98 -24.62
N VAL A 446 10.48 -1.69 -25.74
CA VAL A 446 9.21 -1.84 -26.46
C VAL A 446 8.29 -2.83 -25.73
N VAL A 447 8.78 -4.00 -25.33
CA VAL A 447 7.93 -5.01 -24.66
C VAL A 447 7.42 -4.51 -23.30
N PHE A 448 8.26 -3.81 -22.53
CA PHE A 448 7.87 -3.23 -21.25
C PHE A 448 6.88 -2.08 -21.41
N HIS A 449 7.03 -1.28 -22.46
CA HIS A 449 6.05 -0.27 -22.85
C HIS A 449 4.68 -0.91 -23.11
N GLU A 450 4.62 -1.92 -23.99
CA GLU A 450 3.36 -2.61 -24.31
C GLU A 450 2.72 -3.30 -23.09
N PHE A 451 3.51 -3.94 -22.24
CA PHE A 451 2.98 -4.56 -21.01
C PHE A 451 2.36 -3.52 -20.08
N THR A 452 2.95 -2.33 -20.02
CA THR A 452 2.50 -1.24 -19.15
C THR A 452 1.17 -0.64 -19.61
N HIS A 453 0.85 -0.66 -20.92
CA HIS A 453 -0.52 -0.39 -21.37
C HIS A 453 -1.52 -1.35 -20.75
N GLY A 454 -1.16 -2.62 -20.61
CA GLY A 454 -1.93 -3.59 -19.85
C GLY A 454 -2.21 -3.13 -18.42
N VAL A 455 -1.15 -2.82 -17.68
CA VAL A 455 -1.26 -2.46 -16.25
C VAL A 455 -2.05 -1.17 -16.06
N THR A 456 -1.78 -0.14 -16.85
CA THR A 456 -2.44 1.16 -16.74
C THR A 456 -3.94 1.06 -17.05
N ASN A 457 -4.34 0.31 -18.08
CA ASN A 457 -5.76 0.09 -18.41
C ASN A 457 -6.48 -0.77 -17.36
N ARG A 458 -5.80 -1.68 -16.65
CA ARG A 458 -6.41 -2.44 -15.55
C ARG A 458 -6.55 -1.63 -14.27
N LEU A 459 -5.58 -0.78 -13.96
CA LEU A 459 -5.54 -0.06 -12.69
C LEU A 459 -6.33 1.25 -12.69
N VAL A 460 -6.20 2.08 -13.73
CA VAL A 460 -6.87 3.39 -13.79
C VAL A 460 -8.37 3.18 -13.99
N GLY A 461 -9.20 3.80 -13.15
CA GLY A 461 -10.65 3.58 -13.18
C GLY A 461 -11.10 2.17 -12.72
N GLY A 462 -10.17 1.29 -12.39
CA GLY A 462 -10.38 -0.06 -11.86
C GLY A 462 -10.56 -1.17 -12.92
N PRO A 463 -10.35 -2.44 -12.52
CA PRO A 463 -10.18 -3.58 -13.42
C PRO A 463 -11.40 -3.96 -14.28
N ALA A 464 -12.58 -3.41 -13.95
CA ALA A 464 -13.82 -3.64 -14.68
C ALA A 464 -14.13 -2.56 -15.74
N ASN A 465 -13.22 -1.61 -15.97
CA ASN A 465 -13.42 -0.48 -16.89
C ASN A 465 -12.29 -0.41 -17.92
N ASP A 466 -12.57 -0.84 -19.15
CA ASP A 466 -11.64 -0.78 -20.28
C ASP A 466 -11.65 0.58 -21.01
N ARG A 467 -12.40 1.57 -20.52
CA ARG A 467 -12.54 2.92 -21.13
C ARG A 467 -12.01 4.04 -20.24
N ALA A 468 -11.04 3.71 -19.41
CA ALA A 468 -10.51 4.62 -18.41
C ALA A 468 -9.41 5.55 -18.93
N LEU A 469 -8.91 5.35 -20.15
CA LEU A 469 -7.82 6.12 -20.76
C LEU A 469 -8.15 6.57 -22.20
N GLU A 470 -9.40 6.92 -22.49
CA GLU A 470 -9.83 7.33 -23.84
C GLU A 470 -9.78 8.86 -24.07
N ALA A 471 -9.84 9.66 -23.01
CA ALA A 471 -9.76 11.11 -23.16
C ALA A 471 -8.34 11.55 -23.58
N PRO A 472 -8.17 12.68 -24.31
CA PRO A 472 -6.89 13.01 -24.95
C PRO A 472 -5.68 13.09 -24.01
N GLN A 473 -5.81 13.72 -22.84
CA GLN A 473 -4.73 13.72 -21.85
C GLN A 473 -4.52 12.33 -21.24
N SER A 474 -5.60 11.55 -21.07
CA SER A 474 -5.55 10.22 -20.46
C SER A 474 -4.85 9.20 -21.35
N GLY A 475 -5.19 9.17 -22.65
CA GLY A 475 -4.50 8.33 -23.64
C GLY A 475 -3.02 8.69 -23.73
N GLY A 476 -2.69 9.98 -23.75
CA GLY A 476 -1.30 10.42 -23.69
C GLY A 476 -0.58 10.03 -22.39
N MET A 477 -1.23 10.09 -21.22
CA MET A 477 -0.61 9.54 -20.00
C MET A 477 -0.40 8.02 -20.08
N GLY A 478 -1.27 7.29 -20.77
CA GLY A 478 -1.08 5.87 -21.10
C GLY A 478 0.28 5.63 -21.76
N GLU A 479 0.56 6.35 -22.85
CA GLU A 479 1.87 6.34 -23.53
C GLU A 479 3.03 6.75 -22.60
N GLY A 480 2.82 7.81 -21.83
CA GLY A 480 3.86 8.35 -20.94
C GLY A 480 4.22 7.43 -19.76
N TRP A 481 3.26 6.74 -19.16
CA TRP A 481 3.51 5.73 -18.12
C TRP A 481 4.26 4.53 -18.70
N SER A 482 3.89 4.10 -19.91
CA SER A 482 4.54 2.99 -20.61
C SER A 482 6.01 3.27 -20.89
N ASP A 483 6.34 4.45 -21.42
CA ASP A 483 7.73 4.89 -21.60
C ASP A 483 8.47 5.05 -20.26
N TYR A 484 7.82 5.63 -19.25
CA TYR A 484 8.42 5.84 -17.92
C TYR A 484 8.85 4.53 -17.27
N ILE A 485 8.01 3.49 -17.30
CA ILE A 485 8.34 2.18 -16.74
C ILE A 485 9.47 1.52 -17.52
N ALA A 486 9.39 1.53 -18.86
CA ALA A 486 10.42 0.98 -19.73
C ALA A 486 11.80 1.64 -19.48
N CYS A 487 11.85 2.97 -19.46
CA CYS A 487 13.06 3.74 -19.18
C CYS A 487 13.59 3.52 -17.76
N THR A 488 12.70 3.45 -16.76
CA THR A 488 13.08 3.25 -15.36
C THR A 488 13.75 1.90 -15.15
N ILE A 489 13.17 0.82 -15.69
CA ILE A 489 13.71 -0.55 -15.55
C ILE A 489 15.03 -0.69 -16.33
N ASN A 490 15.11 -0.11 -17.53
CA ASN A 490 16.31 -0.21 -18.37
C ASN A 490 17.41 0.79 -18.00
N HIS A 491 17.17 1.68 -17.03
CA HIS A 491 18.05 2.80 -16.70
C HIS A 491 18.41 3.66 -17.93
N ALA A 492 17.40 3.93 -18.76
CA ALA A 492 17.53 4.64 -20.03
C ALA A 492 16.72 5.95 -20.01
N THR A 493 16.98 6.81 -21.01
CA THR A 493 16.22 8.04 -21.26
C THR A 493 15.57 8.06 -22.65
N VAL A 494 15.68 6.96 -23.39
CA VAL A 494 15.12 6.80 -24.74
C VAL A 494 14.45 5.42 -24.83
N VAL A 495 13.51 5.28 -25.75
CA VAL A 495 12.77 4.04 -26.02
C VAL A 495 13.00 3.64 -27.48
N GLY A 496 13.21 2.34 -27.71
CA GLY A 496 13.33 1.74 -29.05
C GLY A 496 14.60 2.09 -29.83
N ASP A 497 15.62 2.67 -29.19
CA ASP A 497 16.87 3.09 -29.82
C ASP A 497 17.55 1.95 -30.59
N TRP A 498 17.57 0.75 -29.99
CA TRP A 498 18.08 -0.42 -30.65
C TRP A 498 17.18 -0.86 -31.80
N VAL A 499 15.86 -1.01 -31.62
CA VAL A 499 15.02 -1.57 -32.69
C VAL A 499 14.96 -0.67 -33.93
N VAL A 500 15.04 0.65 -33.78
CA VAL A 500 15.11 1.60 -34.92
C VAL A 500 16.52 1.98 -35.36
N ASN A 501 17.55 1.46 -34.67
CA ASN A 501 18.96 1.75 -34.97
C ASN A 501 19.27 3.25 -34.99
N ASP A 502 18.68 3.98 -34.04
CA ASP A 502 18.87 5.41 -33.86
C ASP A 502 19.09 5.67 -32.36
N PRO A 503 20.24 6.22 -31.94
CA PRO A 503 20.47 6.54 -30.53
C PRO A 503 19.46 7.54 -29.93
N ALA A 504 18.72 8.28 -30.76
CA ALA A 504 17.63 9.14 -30.30
C ALA A 504 16.34 8.35 -29.95
N GLY A 505 16.20 7.11 -30.41
CA GLY A 505 14.99 6.32 -30.22
C GLY A 505 13.83 6.78 -31.10
N ILE A 506 12.61 6.48 -30.65
CA ILE A 506 11.37 6.72 -31.42
C ILE A 506 10.60 7.98 -31.02
N ARG A 507 11.05 8.68 -29.97
CA ARG A 507 10.42 9.89 -29.43
C ARG A 507 11.21 11.12 -29.88
N ASP A 508 10.57 12.29 -29.89
CA ASP A 508 11.22 13.51 -30.40
C ASP A 508 12.34 14.01 -29.47
N PHE A 509 12.22 13.75 -28.17
CA PHE A 509 13.20 14.19 -27.17
C PHE A 509 13.55 13.07 -26.18
N PRO A 510 14.82 13.01 -25.72
CA PRO A 510 15.19 12.13 -24.60
C PRO A 510 14.56 12.61 -23.29
N TYR A 511 14.19 11.66 -22.43
CA TYR A 511 13.65 11.90 -21.10
C TYR A 511 14.74 12.23 -20.06
N ASP A 512 15.64 13.15 -20.41
CA ASP A 512 16.70 13.64 -19.55
C ASP A 512 16.29 14.94 -18.82
N SER A 513 17.24 15.61 -18.16
CA SER A 513 16.95 16.87 -17.44
C SER A 513 16.71 18.08 -18.35
N ASN A 514 16.97 17.95 -19.66
CA ASN A 514 16.89 19.01 -20.67
C ASN A 514 15.63 18.91 -21.56
N PHE A 515 14.69 18.01 -21.25
CA PHE A 515 13.42 17.92 -21.97
C PHE A 515 12.76 19.31 -22.09
N PRO A 516 12.41 19.77 -23.31
CA PRO A 516 12.20 21.20 -23.57
C PRO A 516 10.78 21.72 -23.27
N ASP A 517 9.79 20.81 -23.22
CA ASP A 517 8.38 21.17 -23.23
C ASP A 517 7.67 20.83 -21.92
N HIS A 518 6.43 21.31 -21.78
CA HIS A 518 5.69 21.32 -20.51
C HIS A 518 4.18 21.28 -20.72
N PHE A 519 3.42 21.01 -19.65
CA PHE A 519 1.96 20.85 -19.65
C PHE A 519 1.17 21.97 -20.33
N GLY A 520 1.66 23.21 -20.29
CA GLY A 520 1.02 24.35 -20.94
C GLY A 520 1.01 24.30 -22.48
N LYS A 521 1.72 23.34 -23.09
CA LYS A 521 1.78 23.12 -24.54
C LYS A 521 0.72 22.16 -25.06
N LEU A 522 0.02 21.45 -24.20
CA LEU A 522 -1.06 20.53 -24.61
C LEU A 522 -2.10 21.26 -25.47
N GLY A 523 -2.55 20.62 -26.55
CA GLY A 523 -3.45 21.24 -27.53
C GLY A 523 -2.78 22.22 -28.51
N THR A 524 -1.46 22.41 -28.41
CA THR A 524 -0.69 23.32 -29.26
C THR A 524 0.47 22.59 -29.93
N GLY A 525 0.83 23.02 -31.15
CA GLY A 525 1.94 22.42 -31.90
C GLY A 525 1.78 20.90 -32.08
N ARG A 526 2.81 20.15 -31.69
CA ARG A 526 2.85 18.67 -31.79
C ARG A 526 2.00 17.94 -30.74
N TYR A 527 1.61 18.61 -29.66
CA TYR A 527 0.92 18.01 -28.50
C TYR A 527 -0.60 17.89 -28.70
N ASN A 528 -1.00 17.35 -29.85
CA ASN A 528 -2.39 17.07 -30.25
C ASN A 528 -2.64 15.58 -30.50
N GLU A 529 -1.66 14.75 -30.17
CA GLU A 529 -1.56 13.33 -30.49
C GLU A 529 -0.98 12.62 -29.25
N GLU A 530 -1.46 11.42 -28.96
CA GLU A 530 -1.26 10.73 -27.67
C GLU A 530 0.20 10.45 -27.35
N HIS A 531 1.01 9.99 -28.32
CA HIS A 531 2.43 9.73 -28.10
C HIS A 531 3.18 11.00 -27.73
N ASN A 532 2.92 12.10 -28.45
CA ASN A 532 3.55 13.38 -28.15
C ASN A 532 3.12 13.92 -26.79
N ILE A 533 1.83 13.82 -26.44
CA ILE A 533 1.32 14.19 -25.12
C ILE A 533 2.03 13.38 -24.02
N GLY A 534 2.20 12.08 -24.24
CA GLY A 534 2.88 11.17 -23.32
C GLY A 534 4.33 11.53 -23.04
N GLU A 535 5.04 12.16 -23.97
CA GLU A 535 6.41 12.57 -23.73
C GLU A 535 6.54 13.57 -22.57
N ILE A 536 5.62 14.53 -22.43
CA ILE A 536 5.62 15.47 -21.29
C ILE A 536 5.39 14.72 -19.97
N TRP A 537 4.47 13.75 -19.98
CA TRP A 537 4.14 12.96 -18.79
C TRP A 537 5.32 12.09 -18.35
N CYS A 538 5.91 11.35 -19.30
CA CYS A 538 7.10 10.54 -19.05
C CYS A 538 8.27 11.40 -18.52
N ALA A 539 8.56 12.52 -19.17
CA ALA A 539 9.63 13.44 -18.75
C ALA A 539 9.41 13.95 -17.31
N THR A 540 8.16 14.24 -16.94
CA THR A 540 7.79 14.65 -15.58
C THR A 540 8.10 13.55 -14.56
N LEU A 541 7.69 12.30 -14.84
CA LEU A 541 7.92 11.18 -13.93
C LEU A 541 9.41 10.78 -13.85
N MET A 542 10.15 10.91 -14.95
CA MET A 542 11.61 10.72 -14.96
C MET A 542 12.33 11.79 -14.13
N GLU A 543 11.88 13.05 -14.18
CA GLU A 543 12.35 14.10 -13.26
C GLU A 543 12.00 13.79 -11.80
N MET A 544 10.79 13.31 -11.55
CA MET A 544 10.37 12.87 -10.21
C MET A 544 11.31 11.79 -9.67
N ASN A 545 11.64 10.77 -10.47
CA ASN A 545 12.60 9.73 -10.10
C ASN A 545 13.98 10.30 -9.76
N ARG A 546 14.46 11.32 -10.48
CA ARG A 546 15.73 12.00 -10.15
C ARG A 546 15.67 12.76 -8.82
N ASN A 547 14.48 13.27 -8.46
CA ASN A 547 14.28 14.03 -7.23
C ASN A 547 14.08 13.15 -5.98
N ILE A 548 13.41 11.99 -6.10
CA ILE A 548 13.01 11.17 -4.94
C ILE A 548 13.56 9.74 -4.94
N GLY A 549 14.23 9.33 -6.03
CA GLY A 549 14.72 7.98 -6.25
C GLY A 549 13.70 7.08 -6.96
N ALA A 550 14.19 6.27 -7.90
CA ALA A 550 13.36 5.43 -8.77
C ALA A 550 12.48 4.42 -8.03
N ASN A 551 12.99 3.79 -6.97
CA ASN A 551 12.23 2.78 -6.22
C ASN A 551 11.01 3.38 -5.51
N LEU A 552 11.15 4.58 -4.92
CA LEU A 552 10.01 5.28 -4.32
C LEU A 552 9.08 5.81 -5.42
N GLY A 553 9.64 6.38 -6.50
CA GLY A 553 8.87 6.91 -7.61
C GLY A 553 7.97 5.87 -8.27
N VAL A 554 8.50 4.70 -8.61
CA VAL A 554 7.71 3.64 -9.28
C VAL A 554 6.64 3.05 -8.35
N GLN A 555 6.93 2.91 -7.05
CA GLN A 555 5.93 2.49 -6.07
C GLN A 555 4.78 3.50 -5.99
N LEU A 556 5.10 4.80 -5.88
CA LEU A 556 4.10 5.86 -5.84
C LEU A 556 3.28 5.93 -7.13
N VAL A 557 3.90 5.71 -8.30
CA VAL A 557 3.18 5.68 -9.58
C VAL A 557 2.18 4.53 -9.60
N VAL A 558 2.58 3.30 -9.24
CA VAL A 558 1.66 2.15 -9.22
C VAL A 558 0.54 2.33 -8.20
N ASP A 559 0.83 2.85 -7.01
CA ASP A 559 -0.20 3.17 -6.02
C ASP A 559 -1.14 4.27 -6.53
N ALA A 560 -0.61 5.29 -7.21
CA ALA A 560 -1.40 6.36 -7.79
C ALA A 560 -2.30 5.90 -8.93
N LEU A 561 -1.88 4.95 -9.77
CA LEU A 561 -2.72 4.38 -10.82
C LEU A 561 -4.04 3.84 -10.23
N LYS A 562 -3.97 3.19 -9.06
CA LYS A 562 -5.13 2.66 -8.33
C LYS A 562 -6.05 3.74 -7.75
N LEU A 563 -5.50 4.91 -7.45
CA LEU A 563 -6.24 6.05 -6.90
C LEU A 563 -6.80 6.98 -7.98
N THR A 564 -6.33 6.83 -9.22
CA THR A 564 -6.65 7.74 -10.32
C THR A 564 -8.04 7.43 -10.88
N PRO A 565 -8.91 8.44 -11.04
CA PRO A 565 -10.24 8.24 -11.62
C PRO A 565 -10.15 7.86 -13.11
N ALA A 566 -11.25 7.37 -13.67
CA ALA A 566 -11.34 7.13 -15.12
C ALA A 566 -11.27 8.45 -15.91
N ASN A 567 -10.58 8.40 -17.04
CA ASN A 567 -10.28 9.54 -17.92
C ASN A 567 -9.68 10.75 -17.18
N PRO A 568 -8.56 10.55 -16.47
CA PRO A 568 -7.92 11.59 -15.67
C PRO A 568 -7.22 12.64 -16.55
N SER A 569 -7.14 13.88 -16.07
CA SER A 569 -6.18 14.87 -16.54
C SER A 569 -4.79 14.63 -15.92
N PHE A 570 -3.74 15.28 -16.46
CA PHE A 570 -2.41 15.27 -15.84
C PHE A 570 -2.45 15.76 -14.39
N LEU A 571 -3.34 16.72 -14.08
CA LEU A 571 -3.47 17.29 -12.74
C LEU A 571 -4.15 16.32 -11.78
N ASP A 572 -5.09 15.51 -12.25
CA ASP A 572 -5.72 14.44 -11.44
C ASP A 572 -4.68 13.37 -11.07
N ALA A 573 -3.87 12.93 -12.04
CA ALA A 573 -2.82 11.95 -11.82
C ALA A 573 -1.71 12.46 -10.88
N ARG A 574 -1.32 13.74 -10.99
CA ARG A 574 -0.43 14.40 -10.01
C ARG A 574 -1.00 14.33 -8.60
N VAL A 575 -2.29 14.65 -8.44
CA VAL A 575 -2.97 14.60 -7.14
C VAL A 575 -2.99 13.17 -6.60
N ALA A 576 -3.21 12.17 -7.44
CA ALA A 576 -3.15 10.76 -7.05
C ALA A 576 -1.76 10.34 -6.55
N ILE A 577 -0.67 10.83 -7.17
CA ILE A 577 0.72 10.58 -6.72
C ILE A 577 0.98 11.19 -5.34
N LEU A 578 0.53 12.43 -5.10
CA LEU A 578 0.65 13.07 -3.79
C LEU A 578 -0.20 12.36 -2.74
N ALA A 579 -1.40 11.89 -3.10
CA ALA A 579 -2.27 11.11 -2.23
C ALA A 579 -1.64 9.75 -1.85
N ALA A 580 -0.98 9.07 -2.80
CA ALA A 580 -0.22 7.85 -2.53
C ALA A 580 0.91 8.11 -1.51
N LEU A 581 1.64 9.22 -1.66
CA LEU A 581 2.68 9.63 -0.71
C LEU A 581 2.11 9.89 0.70
N ASP A 582 1.01 10.64 0.77
CA ASP A 582 0.31 10.95 2.03
C ASP A 582 -0.15 9.65 2.73
N ALA A 583 -0.67 8.68 1.97
CA ALA A 583 -1.06 7.37 2.47
C ALA A 583 0.15 6.57 3.00
N MET A 584 1.30 6.58 2.31
CA MET A 584 2.53 5.94 2.81
C MET A 584 3.00 6.54 4.13
N LYS A 585 2.89 7.87 4.29
CA LYS A 585 3.22 8.55 5.54
C LYS A 585 2.28 8.16 6.68
N GLN A 586 0.97 8.15 6.43
CA GLN A 586 -0.03 7.75 7.42
C GLN A 586 0.14 6.28 7.86
N ALA A 587 0.54 5.41 6.92
CA ALA A 587 0.84 4.01 7.19
C ALA A 587 2.21 3.78 7.88
N GLY A 588 2.93 4.84 8.25
CA GLY A 588 4.23 4.77 8.91
C GLY A 588 5.35 4.20 8.03
N LYS A 589 5.16 4.15 6.70
CA LYS A 589 6.18 3.68 5.75
C LYS A 589 7.28 4.70 5.49
N LEU A 590 6.99 5.98 5.77
CA LEU A 590 7.93 7.09 5.65
C LEU A 590 8.03 7.85 6.99
N THR A 591 9.25 8.15 7.41
CA THR A 591 9.49 9.15 8.46
C THR A 591 9.04 10.54 8.01
N SER A 592 8.88 11.50 8.93
CA SER A 592 8.45 12.85 8.54
C SER A 592 9.44 13.51 7.58
N GLY A 593 10.75 13.40 7.86
CA GLY A 593 11.78 13.94 6.96
C GLY A 593 11.80 13.28 5.57
N GLN A 594 11.61 11.95 5.49
CA GLN A 594 11.51 11.26 4.20
C GLN A 594 10.28 11.73 3.41
N PHE A 595 9.15 11.92 4.10
CA PHE A 595 7.93 12.44 3.49
C PHE A 595 8.12 13.88 2.97
N ASP A 596 8.73 14.76 3.77
CA ASP A 596 8.96 16.15 3.38
C ASP A 596 9.88 16.25 2.16
N ILE A 597 10.99 15.51 2.14
CA ILE A 597 11.91 15.44 1.00
C ILE A 597 11.20 14.90 -0.25
N ALA A 598 10.43 13.82 -0.11
CA ALA A 598 9.72 13.23 -1.23
C ALA A 598 8.65 14.17 -1.78
N ARG A 599 7.85 14.80 -0.90
CA ARG A 599 6.78 15.73 -1.27
C ARG A 599 7.33 16.94 -2.02
N ASP A 600 8.42 17.52 -1.51
CA ASP A 600 9.13 18.64 -2.12
C ASP A 600 9.77 18.25 -3.46
N GLY A 601 10.39 17.07 -3.55
CA GLY A 601 10.92 16.52 -4.79
C GLY A 601 9.86 16.28 -5.87
N ILE A 602 8.70 15.75 -5.49
CA ILE A 602 7.54 15.58 -6.38
C ILE A 602 7.06 16.93 -6.89
N TRP A 603 6.83 17.89 -5.99
CA TRP A 603 6.37 19.22 -6.41
C TRP A 603 7.36 19.95 -7.32
N ARG A 604 8.67 19.85 -7.06
CA ARG A 604 9.68 20.38 -7.98
C ARG A 604 9.61 19.75 -9.37
N ALA A 605 9.41 18.44 -9.46
CA ALA A 605 9.28 17.77 -10.74
C ALA A 605 8.04 18.26 -11.48
N PHE A 606 6.86 18.23 -10.85
CA PHE A 606 5.63 18.70 -11.48
C PHE A 606 5.66 20.19 -11.84
N ALA A 607 6.19 21.06 -10.97
CA ALA A 607 6.32 22.48 -11.24
C ALA A 607 7.27 22.77 -12.42
N LYS A 608 8.37 22.02 -12.57
CA LYS A 608 9.27 22.13 -13.73
C LYS A 608 8.52 21.96 -15.05
N PHE A 609 7.56 21.05 -15.09
CA PHE A 609 6.71 20.78 -16.25
C PHE A 609 5.39 21.56 -16.24
N ALA A 610 5.36 22.71 -15.55
CA ALA A 610 4.22 23.62 -15.47
C ALA A 610 2.96 23.04 -14.80
N MET A 611 3.10 22.02 -13.95
CA MET A 611 2.04 21.39 -13.17
C MET A 611 2.14 21.76 -11.68
N GLY A 612 2.48 23.01 -11.38
CA GLY A 612 2.43 23.61 -10.05
C GLY A 612 1.01 23.74 -9.47
N PRO A 613 0.86 24.15 -8.20
CA PRO A 613 -0.41 24.12 -7.48
C PRO A 613 -1.53 24.93 -8.13
N ALA A 614 -1.22 25.99 -8.87
CA ALA A 614 -2.19 26.84 -9.57
C ALA A 614 -2.43 26.44 -11.04
N ALA A 615 -1.82 25.35 -11.52
CA ALA A 615 -2.06 24.85 -12.87
C ALA A 615 -3.54 24.45 -13.07
N GLN A 616 -4.07 24.66 -14.27
CA GLN A 616 -5.48 24.42 -14.59
C GLN A 616 -5.63 23.65 -15.90
N SER A 617 -6.73 22.91 -16.04
CA SER A 617 -7.20 22.34 -17.30
C SER A 617 -8.72 22.12 -17.25
N ASN A 618 -9.36 22.08 -18.42
CA ASN A 618 -10.76 21.66 -18.52
C ASN A 618 -10.84 20.13 -18.54
N GLY A 619 -10.65 19.53 -17.36
CA GLY A 619 -10.54 18.07 -17.22
C GLY A 619 -9.46 17.49 -18.13
N ALA A 620 -9.69 16.29 -18.65
CA ALA A 620 -8.75 15.59 -19.54
C ALA A 620 -8.75 16.09 -21.00
N SER A 621 -9.39 17.23 -21.30
CA SER A 621 -9.36 17.83 -22.64
C SER A 621 -8.05 18.54 -22.92
N LEU A 622 -7.70 18.78 -24.19
CA LEU A 622 -6.53 19.59 -24.56
C LEU A 622 -6.78 21.10 -24.47
N SER A 623 -7.89 21.53 -23.89
CA SER A 623 -8.31 22.93 -23.82
C SER A 623 -8.24 23.47 -22.39
N GLY A 624 -8.05 24.79 -22.27
CA GLY A 624 -8.02 25.45 -20.96
C GLY A 624 -6.80 25.12 -20.12
N THR A 625 -5.73 24.59 -20.73
CA THR A 625 -4.48 24.25 -20.04
C THR A 625 -3.71 25.52 -19.71
N VAL A 626 -3.57 25.82 -18.42
CA VAL A 626 -2.78 26.95 -17.91
C VAL A 626 -1.69 26.38 -17.03
N GLY A 627 -0.43 26.59 -17.43
CA GLY A 627 0.73 26.11 -16.70
C GLY A 627 1.06 26.96 -15.47
N ASP A 628 1.56 26.31 -14.42
CA ASP A 628 2.12 26.95 -13.22
C ASP A 628 3.48 26.35 -12.91
N PHE A 629 4.52 27.19 -12.85
CA PHE A 629 5.89 26.77 -12.57
C PHE A 629 6.29 26.93 -11.10
N ASN A 630 5.36 27.36 -10.25
CA ASN A 630 5.63 27.50 -8.83
C ASN A 630 5.59 26.15 -8.12
N VAL A 631 6.44 25.97 -7.13
CA VAL A 631 6.26 24.91 -6.12
C VAL A 631 5.35 25.43 -5.01
N PRO A 632 4.53 24.59 -4.36
CA PRO A 632 3.75 25.01 -3.22
C PRO A 632 4.68 25.62 -2.18
N GLN A 633 4.38 26.85 -1.81
CA GLN A 633 5.02 27.44 -0.66
C GLN A 633 4.55 26.63 0.55
N PRO A 634 5.43 26.29 1.50
CA PRO A 634 4.99 25.66 2.74
C PRO A 634 3.84 26.48 3.29
N THR A 635 2.74 25.81 3.66
CA THR A 635 1.70 26.46 4.47
C THR A 635 2.41 27.20 5.59
N PRO A 636 2.17 28.52 5.76
CA PRO A 636 2.83 29.25 6.81
C PRO A 636 2.65 28.47 8.11
N PRO A 637 3.72 28.22 8.87
CA PRO A 637 3.52 27.71 10.21
C PRO A 637 2.53 28.63 10.93
N THR A 638 1.66 28.02 11.72
CA THR A 638 1.07 28.64 12.90
C THR A 638 2.10 29.57 13.56
N PRO A 639 1.66 30.66 14.21
CA PRO A 639 1.80 32.10 13.84
C PRO A 639 3.21 32.52 13.33
N PRO A 640 3.48 33.80 12.96
CA PRO A 640 4.74 34.15 12.29
C PRO A 640 5.95 33.72 13.12
N ALA A 641 6.80 32.89 12.50
CA ALA A 641 8.13 32.64 13.04
C ALA A 641 8.87 33.99 13.09
N LEU A 642 9.45 34.30 14.24
CA LEU A 642 10.34 35.46 14.33
C LEU A 642 11.64 35.06 13.64
N GLY A 643 11.90 35.64 12.47
CA GLY A 643 13.17 35.50 11.77
C GLY A 643 14.26 36.23 12.54
N VAL A 644 15.24 35.49 13.07
CA VAL A 644 16.39 36.04 13.80
C VAL A 644 17.64 35.74 13.01
N LYS A 645 18.36 36.79 12.59
CA LYS A 645 19.67 36.64 11.95
C LYS A 645 20.74 37.36 12.76
N VAL A 646 21.80 36.62 13.10
CA VAL A 646 23.02 37.16 13.70
C VAL A 646 24.22 36.73 12.89
N GLU A 647 25.20 37.62 12.72
CA GLU A 647 26.38 37.36 11.90
C GLU A 647 27.63 38.03 12.43
N ALA A 648 28.79 37.47 12.10
CA ALA A 648 30.09 38.04 12.43
C ALA A 648 31.08 37.83 11.29
N THR A 649 32.02 38.77 11.17
CA THR A 649 33.17 38.70 10.25
C THR A 649 34.48 38.69 11.04
N PRO A 650 34.76 37.61 11.79
CA PRO A 650 35.81 37.65 12.81
C PRO A 650 37.22 37.65 12.20
N ASN A 651 37.36 37.19 10.97
CA ASN A 651 38.59 37.21 10.20
C ASN A 651 39.77 36.60 11.00
N LEU A 652 39.56 35.41 11.57
CA LEU A 652 40.53 34.74 12.45
C LEU A 652 41.33 33.69 11.68
N ASN A 653 42.65 33.68 11.89
CA ASN A 653 43.53 32.67 11.29
C ASN A 653 43.25 31.30 11.91
N ILE A 654 43.18 30.27 11.07
CA ILE A 654 43.04 28.87 11.48
C ILE A 654 44.46 28.32 11.70
N PRO A 655 44.82 27.87 12.90
CA PRO A 655 46.14 27.29 13.15
C PRO A 655 46.32 25.94 12.44
N ASP A 656 47.43 25.80 11.72
CA ASP A 656 47.80 24.61 10.94
C ASP A 656 47.99 23.37 11.83
N ASN A 657 47.38 22.24 11.43
CA ASN A 657 47.41 20.95 12.12
C ASN A 657 47.18 20.99 13.64
N GLN A 658 46.34 21.91 14.13
CA GLN A 658 45.99 22.01 15.53
C GLN A 658 44.52 21.68 15.72
N SER A 659 44.27 20.52 16.34
CA SER A 659 42.91 20.09 16.65
C SER A 659 42.12 21.11 17.49
N ALA A 660 42.79 21.93 18.30
CA ALA A 660 42.18 23.06 19.03
C ALA A 660 41.46 24.04 18.09
N GLY A 661 42.05 24.33 16.93
CA GLY A 661 41.51 25.22 15.93
C GLY A 661 41.31 26.65 16.44
N VAL A 662 40.39 27.36 15.80
CA VAL A 662 39.92 28.69 16.19
C VAL A 662 38.43 28.67 16.50
N SER A 663 37.97 29.54 17.39
CA SER A 663 36.55 29.64 17.76
C SER A 663 36.07 31.09 17.78
N HIS A 664 34.80 31.30 17.46
CA HIS A 664 34.13 32.59 17.58
C HIS A 664 32.73 32.43 18.15
N VAL A 665 32.28 33.39 18.96
CA VAL A 665 30.97 33.37 19.62
C VAL A 665 30.02 34.37 18.96
N LEU A 666 28.78 33.95 18.70
CA LEU A 666 27.65 34.82 18.36
C LEU A 666 26.60 34.76 19.46
N ALA A 667 26.19 35.93 19.96
CA ALA A 667 25.11 36.04 20.93
C ALA A 667 23.77 36.20 20.20
N VAL A 668 22.82 35.30 20.48
CA VAL A 668 21.45 35.39 20.00
C VAL A 668 20.59 36.03 21.11
N PRO A 669 20.11 37.28 20.91
CA PRO A 669 19.44 38.01 21.99
C PRO A 669 18.00 37.52 22.22
N GLN A 670 17.40 36.87 21.24
CA GLN A 670 15.98 36.58 21.20
C GLN A 670 15.66 35.17 21.72
N ALA A 671 14.72 35.09 22.67
CA ALA A 671 14.14 33.84 23.16
C ALA A 671 13.10 33.28 22.18
N GLY A 672 13.00 31.95 22.15
CA GLY A 672 12.10 31.22 21.26
C GLY A 672 12.61 29.81 21.01
N ARG A 673 11.70 28.90 20.67
CA ARG A 673 12.05 27.53 20.29
C ARG A 673 12.42 27.48 18.83
N ILE A 674 13.52 26.81 18.50
CA ILE A 674 14.03 26.69 17.13
C ILE A 674 13.05 25.87 16.29
N GLN A 675 12.46 26.47 15.26
CA GLN A 675 11.65 25.80 14.25
C GLN A 675 12.46 25.52 12.97
N ARG A 676 13.38 26.43 12.61
CA ARG A 676 14.43 26.21 11.62
C ARG A 676 15.73 26.87 12.05
N LEU A 677 16.86 26.32 11.61
CA LEU A 677 18.20 26.86 11.84
C LEU A 677 19.06 26.71 10.59
N THR A 678 19.60 27.83 10.11
CA THR A 678 20.64 27.87 9.06
C THR A 678 21.94 28.41 9.63
N VAL A 679 23.05 27.71 9.36
CA VAL A 679 24.41 28.11 9.73
C VAL A 679 25.20 28.33 8.45
N SER A 680 25.56 29.57 8.15
CA SER A 680 26.37 29.90 6.97
C SER A 680 27.81 30.17 7.38
N VAL A 681 28.78 29.64 6.64
CA VAL A 681 30.21 29.87 6.85
C VAL A 681 30.88 30.32 5.55
N ASP A 682 31.82 31.24 5.68
CA ASP A 682 32.79 31.63 4.66
C ASP A 682 34.18 31.49 5.28
N ILE A 683 34.85 30.41 4.88
CA ILE A 683 36.19 30.07 5.34
C ILE A 683 37.11 30.03 4.12
N GLU A 684 38.15 30.85 4.15
CA GLU A 684 39.26 30.74 3.22
C GLU A 684 40.15 29.58 3.64
N HIS A 685 40.44 28.67 2.73
CA HIS A 685 41.39 27.58 2.96
C HIS A 685 41.89 27.04 1.64
N THR A 686 43.14 26.61 1.59
CA THR A 686 43.71 26.00 0.39
C THR A 686 43.17 24.59 0.14
N TRP A 687 42.89 23.81 1.20
CA TRP A 687 42.34 22.46 1.14
C TRP A 687 41.22 22.26 2.18
N ILE A 688 39.96 22.27 1.77
CA ILE A 688 38.83 22.16 2.71
C ILE A 688 38.64 20.73 3.26
N GLY A 689 39.25 19.74 2.61
CA GLY A 689 39.32 18.36 3.08
C GLY A 689 40.08 18.20 4.40
N ASP A 690 40.77 19.23 4.87
CA ASP A 690 41.48 19.18 6.15
C ASP A 690 40.69 19.76 7.32
N LEU A 691 39.63 20.51 7.02
CA LEU A 691 38.85 21.23 8.02
C LEU A 691 37.88 20.31 8.76
N ARG A 692 37.72 20.58 10.06
CA ARG A 692 36.57 20.17 10.86
C ARG A 692 35.87 21.41 11.42
N VAL A 693 34.60 21.57 11.11
CA VAL A 693 33.75 22.68 11.55
C VAL A 693 32.67 22.16 12.48
N SER A 694 32.57 22.74 13.68
CA SER A 694 31.57 22.35 14.68
C SER A 694 30.90 23.57 15.31
N LEU A 695 29.65 23.41 15.71
CA LEU A 695 28.84 24.43 16.36
C LEU A 695 28.41 23.95 17.75
N THR A 696 28.67 24.75 18.78
CA THR A 696 28.22 24.50 20.15
C THR A 696 27.08 25.45 20.50
N THR A 697 25.96 24.89 20.96
CA THR A 697 24.74 25.59 21.38
C THR A 697 24.92 26.24 22.77
N PRO A 698 24.04 27.17 23.17
CA PRO A 698 24.03 27.74 24.52
C PRO A 698 23.85 26.70 25.64
N SER A 699 23.18 25.58 25.33
CA SER A 699 22.99 24.47 26.26
C SER A 699 24.21 23.55 26.42
N GLY A 700 25.27 23.78 25.62
CA GLY A 700 26.49 22.97 25.60
C GLY A 700 26.47 21.81 24.60
N LYS A 701 25.34 21.51 23.93
CA LYS A 701 25.30 20.51 22.84
C LYS A 701 26.22 20.96 21.70
N THR A 702 27.00 20.04 21.14
CA THR A 702 27.90 20.29 20.01
C THR A 702 27.52 19.44 18.80
N VAL A 703 27.49 20.06 17.62
CA VAL A 703 27.19 19.41 16.33
C VAL A 703 28.32 19.65 15.35
N VAL A 704 28.64 18.66 14.51
CA VAL A 704 29.66 18.76 13.47
C VAL A 704 28.98 19.11 12.14
N LEU A 705 29.40 20.19 11.51
CA LEU A 705 28.85 20.71 10.25
C LEU A 705 29.68 20.24 9.04
N HIS A 706 31.01 20.23 9.19
CA HIS A 706 31.96 19.77 8.18
C HIS A 706 32.99 18.86 8.84
N ASP A 707 33.31 17.73 8.21
CA ASP A 707 34.31 16.82 8.71
C ASP A 707 35.17 16.26 7.58
N ARG A 708 36.23 17.00 7.24
CA ARG A 708 37.27 16.58 6.29
C ARG A 708 36.73 16.14 4.92
N LYS A 709 35.66 16.77 4.46
CA LYS A 709 35.04 16.52 3.15
C LYS A 709 35.52 17.54 2.11
N GLY A 710 35.47 17.17 0.83
CA GLY A 710 35.81 18.08 -0.29
C GLY A 710 37.25 17.99 -0.82
N GLY A 711 38.13 17.21 -0.18
CA GLY A 711 39.51 16.98 -0.68
C GLY A 711 40.30 18.28 -0.88
N ASN A 712 40.93 18.43 -2.05
CA ASN A 712 41.77 19.59 -2.40
C ASN A 712 40.97 20.82 -2.90
N GLN A 713 39.66 20.84 -2.71
CA GLN A 713 38.86 22.02 -3.04
C GLN A 713 39.26 23.21 -2.14
N ARG A 714 39.21 24.41 -2.71
CA ARG A 714 39.56 25.67 -2.03
C ARG A 714 38.32 26.35 -1.49
N ASN A 715 38.45 26.90 -0.29
CA ASN A 715 37.46 27.69 0.43
C ASN A 715 36.16 26.94 0.74
N LEU A 716 35.66 27.08 1.96
CA LEU A 716 34.40 26.50 2.40
C LEU A 716 33.37 27.62 2.55
N ILE A 717 32.63 27.88 1.47
CA ILE A 717 31.54 28.86 1.43
C ILE A 717 30.23 28.09 1.27
N VAL A 718 29.52 27.87 2.38
CA VAL A 718 28.37 26.96 2.42
C VAL A 718 27.38 27.35 3.51
N SER A 719 26.12 27.04 3.29
CA SER A 719 25.05 27.16 4.30
C SER A 719 24.52 25.78 4.66
N TYR A 720 24.59 25.44 5.94
CA TYR A 720 24.04 24.22 6.52
C TYR A 720 22.65 24.51 7.07
N ARG A 721 21.64 23.81 6.60
CA ARG A 721 20.24 24.00 7.04
C ARG A 721 19.79 22.84 7.90
N SER A 722 18.96 23.09 8.90
CA SER A 722 18.37 22.05 9.76
C SER A 722 17.51 21.05 9.00
N GLU A 723 17.04 21.40 7.80
CA GLU A 723 16.36 20.51 6.85
C GLU A 723 17.31 19.54 6.12
N ASP A 724 18.58 19.91 5.94
CA ASP A 724 19.57 19.13 5.18
C ASP A 724 20.55 18.36 6.09
N VAL A 725 20.77 18.84 7.32
CA VAL A 725 21.79 18.33 8.24
C VAL A 725 21.13 17.77 9.50
N LEU A 726 21.12 16.43 9.62
CA LEU A 726 20.51 15.72 10.77
C LEU A 726 21.03 16.21 12.13
N ALA A 727 22.31 16.58 12.22
CA ALA A 727 22.88 17.10 13.45
C ALA A 727 22.24 18.45 13.86
N LEU A 728 21.89 19.31 12.90
CA LEU A 728 21.16 20.56 13.14
C LEU A 728 19.66 20.30 13.39
N ALA A 729 19.07 19.29 12.73
CA ALA A 729 17.68 18.89 12.97
C ALA A 729 17.42 18.48 14.43
N ASN A 730 18.41 17.86 15.09
CA ASN A 730 18.33 17.49 16.52
C ASN A 730 18.31 18.69 17.48
N LEU A 731 18.49 19.91 16.98
CA LEU A 731 18.40 21.15 17.76
C LEU A 731 17.01 21.80 17.63
N LEU A 732 16.12 21.28 16.79
CA LEU A 732 14.76 21.80 16.67
C LEU A 732 14.00 21.60 17.99
N GLY A 733 13.27 22.64 18.41
CA GLY A 733 12.57 22.72 19.69
C GLY A 733 13.41 23.21 20.88
N ASP A 734 14.74 23.26 20.75
CA ASP A 734 15.63 23.84 21.78
C ASP A 734 15.48 25.36 21.87
N GLN A 735 15.94 25.96 22.97
CA GLN A 735 15.97 27.41 23.14
C GLN A 735 17.08 28.05 22.29
N ALA A 736 16.74 29.08 21.51
CA ALA A 736 17.71 29.78 20.66
C ALA A 736 18.54 30.83 21.40
N GLN A 737 18.02 31.43 22.47
CA GLN A 737 18.67 32.52 23.20
C GLN A 737 19.98 32.07 23.85
N GLY A 738 21.02 32.89 23.68
CA GLY A 738 22.30 32.71 24.36
C GLY A 738 23.49 32.67 23.40
N ASN A 739 24.62 32.19 23.90
CA ASN A 739 25.89 32.19 23.18
C ASN A 739 26.05 30.91 22.36
N TRP A 740 26.25 31.09 21.05
CA TRP A 740 26.58 30.02 20.12
C TRP A 740 28.05 30.14 19.70
N THR A 741 28.78 29.03 19.70
CA THR A 741 30.22 29.01 19.41
C THR A 741 30.49 28.19 18.15
N LEU A 742 31.02 28.82 17.10
CA LEU A 742 31.54 28.11 15.93
C LEU A 742 33.03 27.83 16.14
N ARG A 743 33.46 26.59 15.95
CA ARG A 743 34.86 26.15 15.98
C ARG A 743 35.27 25.58 14.63
N VAL A 744 36.42 26.03 14.13
CA VAL A 744 37.05 25.56 12.88
C VAL A 744 38.46 25.09 13.20
N ALA A 745 38.75 23.82 12.95
CA ALA A 745 40.08 23.24 13.16
C ALA A 745 40.64 22.71 11.84
N ASP A 746 41.91 23.01 11.57
CA ASP A 746 42.69 22.29 10.57
C ASP A 746 43.27 21.03 11.22
N MET A 747 43.00 19.89 10.60
CA MET A 747 43.36 18.56 11.09
C MET A 747 44.47 17.92 10.25
N ALA A 748 45.08 18.64 9.30
CA ALA A 748 46.29 18.24 8.58
C ALA A 748 47.32 19.39 8.56
N GLY A 749 48.54 19.08 8.12
CA GLY A 749 49.65 20.05 8.04
C GLY A 749 49.81 20.68 6.66
N GLN A 750 50.52 21.81 6.59
CA GLN A 750 50.99 22.54 5.38
C GLN A 750 50.00 23.55 4.81
N ASP A 751 48.71 23.35 5.01
CA ASP A 751 47.66 24.24 4.54
C ASP A 751 47.27 25.23 5.65
N VAL A 752 46.86 26.43 5.25
CA VAL A 752 46.44 27.47 6.19
C VAL A 752 45.20 28.17 5.66
N GLY A 753 44.44 28.76 6.57
CA GLY A 753 43.29 29.55 6.18
C GLY A 753 42.73 30.45 7.25
N ARG A 754 41.54 30.98 6.99
CA ARG A 754 40.93 32.04 7.78
C ARG A 754 39.41 31.89 7.84
N LEU A 755 38.84 31.93 9.04
CA LEU A 755 37.40 32.10 9.22
C LEU A 755 37.05 33.57 8.94
N ARG A 756 36.54 33.85 7.73
CA ARG A 756 36.23 35.21 7.29
C ARG A 756 34.90 35.68 7.84
N ARG A 757 33.84 34.88 7.68
CA ARG A 757 32.46 35.20 8.11
C ARG A 757 31.68 33.96 8.52
N TRP A 758 30.73 34.12 9.43
CA TRP A 758 29.67 33.14 9.65
C TRP A 758 28.39 33.79 10.20
N SER A 759 27.25 33.13 10.03
CA SER A 759 25.96 33.59 10.51
C SER A 759 25.07 32.46 11.01
N LEU A 760 24.16 32.81 11.91
CA LEU A 760 23.04 31.97 12.33
C LEU A 760 21.74 32.66 11.92
N GLU A 761 20.86 31.92 11.29
CA GLU A 761 19.53 32.36 10.91
C GLU A 761 18.50 31.38 11.48
N PHE A 762 17.59 31.87 12.31
CA PHE A 762 16.58 31.09 12.99
C PHE A 762 15.19 31.48 12.52
N ASP A 763 14.32 30.48 12.38
CA ASP A 763 12.89 30.67 12.56
C ASP A 763 12.55 30.21 13.97
N LEU A 764 12.02 31.11 14.79
CA LEU A 764 11.62 30.80 16.15
C LEU A 764 10.10 30.71 16.26
N GLU A 765 9.60 29.68 16.95
CA GLU A 765 8.24 29.69 17.44
C GLU A 765 8.08 30.87 18.40
N ALA A 766 7.12 31.76 18.11
CA ALA A 766 6.77 32.84 19.02
C ALA A 766 6.33 32.21 20.36
N ALA A 767 6.90 32.69 21.47
CA ALA A 767 6.49 32.24 22.79
C ALA A 767 4.96 32.35 22.93
N ALA A 768 4.30 31.29 23.39
CA ALA A 768 2.86 31.30 23.65
C ALA A 768 2.50 32.57 24.42
N GLY A 769 1.72 33.45 23.80
CA GLY A 769 1.32 34.68 24.44
C GLY A 769 0.54 34.36 25.70
N THR A 770 0.89 35.01 26.81
CA THR A 770 0.06 34.98 28.00
C THR A 770 -0.69 36.31 28.10
N ALA A 771 -2.00 36.24 28.26
CA ALA A 771 -2.79 37.41 28.64
C ALA A 771 -3.11 37.26 30.12
N GLN A 772 -2.78 38.25 30.94
CA GLN A 772 -3.05 38.21 32.37
C GLN A 772 -3.58 39.53 32.86
N GLY A 773 -4.33 39.48 33.95
CA GLY A 773 -4.75 40.65 34.69
C GLY A 773 -5.03 40.30 36.14
N GLU A 774 -5.04 41.31 36.98
CA GLU A 774 -5.36 41.19 38.40
C GLU A 774 -6.29 42.35 38.79
N ALA A 775 -7.25 42.06 39.65
CA ALA A 775 -8.12 43.05 40.25
C ALA A 775 -8.09 42.89 41.78
N VAL A 776 -8.03 44.01 42.49
CA VAL A 776 -8.08 44.08 43.96
C VAL A 776 -9.31 44.91 44.35
N PRO A 777 -10.52 44.41 44.09
CA PRO A 777 -11.72 45.24 44.13
C PRO A 777 -12.17 45.56 45.56
N ALA A 778 -11.74 44.77 46.55
CA ALA A 778 -12.07 44.95 47.95
C ALA A 778 -13.59 45.11 48.20
N LEU A 779 -14.41 44.39 47.45
CA LEU A 779 -15.87 44.55 47.49
C LEU A 779 -16.50 43.68 48.58
N ALA A 780 -17.39 44.27 49.37
CA ALA A 780 -18.20 43.53 50.32
C ALA A 780 -19.16 42.58 49.58
N ILE A 781 -19.24 41.34 50.06
CA ILE A 781 -20.19 40.34 49.59
C ILE A 781 -21.46 40.54 50.45
N PRO A 782 -22.62 40.89 49.85
CA PRO A 782 -23.83 41.12 50.62
C PRO A 782 -24.43 39.80 51.13
N ASP A 783 -24.77 39.76 52.43
CA ASP A 783 -25.37 38.63 53.15
C ASP A 783 -26.69 38.17 52.50
N ASN A 784 -26.85 36.86 52.30
CA ASN A 784 -28.02 36.19 51.72
C ASN A 784 -28.60 36.89 50.47
N ASN A 785 -27.74 37.38 49.58
CA ASN A 785 -28.18 38.15 48.42
C ASN A 785 -27.86 37.41 47.11
N PRO A 786 -28.87 36.93 46.38
CA PRO A 786 -28.66 36.20 45.13
C PRO A 786 -28.09 37.08 44.00
N ALA A 787 -28.09 38.41 44.13
CA ALA A 787 -27.39 39.30 43.22
C ALA A 787 -25.87 39.25 43.42
N GLY A 788 -25.42 39.05 44.65
CA GLY A 788 -24.01 39.01 45.05
C GLY A 788 -23.22 40.25 44.63
N VAL A 789 -21.96 40.03 44.27
CA VAL A 789 -21.02 41.05 43.84
C VAL A 789 -20.23 40.62 42.61
N SER A 790 -19.79 41.58 41.79
CA SER A 790 -19.03 41.33 40.57
C SER A 790 -17.83 42.27 40.42
N SER A 791 -16.71 41.74 39.93
CA SER A 791 -15.49 42.49 39.58
C SER A 791 -15.02 42.10 38.19
N SER A 792 -14.43 43.03 37.43
CA SER A 792 -14.03 42.81 36.03
C SER A 792 -12.53 43.01 35.83
N ILE A 793 -11.93 42.20 34.96
CA ILE A 793 -10.59 42.38 34.39
C ILE A 793 -10.75 42.54 32.88
N ALA A 794 -10.24 43.64 32.33
CA ALA A 794 -10.21 43.88 30.90
C ALA A 794 -8.94 43.27 30.29
N ILE A 795 -9.10 42.31 29.37
CA ILE A 795 -8.01 41.72 28.62
C ILE A 795 -7.97 42.35 27.23
N ALA A 796 -6.85 43.00 26.90
CA ALA A 796 -6.67 43.68 25.62
C ALA A 796 -6.14 42.75 24.52
N GLN A 797 -5.45 41.69 24.91
CA GLN A 797 -4.81 40.73 24.02
C GLN A 797 -5.85 39.92 23.26
N THR A 798 -5.76 39.92 21.94
CA THR A 798 -6.58 39.11 21.03
C THR A 798 -6.00 37.71 20.87
N GLY A 799 -6.88 36.72 20.73
CA GLY A 799 -6.54 35.32 20.50
C GLY A 799 -7.62 34.39 21.04
N ALA A 800 -7.34 33.09 20.99
CA ALA A 800 -8.23 32.05 21.48
C ALA A 800 -7.69 31.48 22.79
N VAL A 801 -8.56 31.27 23.77
CA VAL A 801 -8.17 30.67 25.05
C VAL A 801 -7.72 29.23 24.83
N ARG A 802 -6.44 28.94 25.08
CA ARG A 802 -5.88 27.57 25.10
C ARG A 802 -5.66 27.02 26.51
N GLY A 803 -5.49 27.90 27.49
CA GLY A 803 -5.35 27.56 28.91
C GLY A 803 -5.87 28.69 29.79
N ILE A 804 -6.42 28.35 30.96
CA ILE A 804 -6.93 29.32 31.94
C ILE A 804 -6.45 28.93 33.33
N LYS A 805 -5.97 29.92 34.07
CA LYS A 805 -5.74 29.84 35.50
C LYS A 805 -6.35 31.07 36.20
N VAL A 806 -7.07 30.82 37.29
CA VAL A 806 -7.76 31.85 38.08
C VAL A 806 -7.32 31.72 39.53
N SER A 807 -6.75 32.77 40.10
CA SER A 807 -6.46 32.83 41.54
C SER A 807 -7.47 33.73 42.24
N VAL A 808 -8.03 33.30 43.36
CA VAL A 808 -9.05 34.04 44.12
C VAL A 808 -8.64 34.13 45.59
N ASP A 809 -8.90 35.30 46.17
CA ASP A 809 -8.73 35.61 47.60
C ASP A 809 -10.02 36.28 48.09
N ILE A 810 -10.82 35.51 48.82
CA ILE A 810 -12.08 35.94 49.41
C ILE A 810 -12.00 35.71 50.92
N THR A 811 -12.28 36.76 51.69
CA THR A 811 -12.50 36.62 53.14
C THR A 811 -13.97 36.29 53.39
N HIS A 812 -14.26 35.24 54.16
CA HIS A 812 -15.61 34.87 54.58
C HIS A 812 -15.51 33.93 55.79
N SER A 813 -16.41 34.05 56.77
CA SER A 813 -16.44 33.18 57.95
C SER A 813 -16.97 31.77 57.65
N TRP A 814 -17.83 31.62 56.63
CA TRP A 814 -18.33 30.31 56.17
C TRP A 814 -18.31 30.21 54.64
N ILE A 815 -17.30 29.56 54.06
CA ILE A 815 -17.23 29.43 52.60
C ILE A 815 -18.27 28.47 52.02
N GLY A 816 -18.92 27.67 52.87
CA GLY A 816 -20.07 26.84 52.51
C GLY A 816 -21.27 27.62 52.00
N ASP A 817 -21.33 28.94 52.23
CA ASP A 817 -22.44 29.78 51.77
C ASP A 817 -22.19 30.39 50.38
N LEU A 818 -20.93 30.34 49.93
CA LEU A 818 -20.49 31.05 48.75
C LEU A 818 -20.71 30.27 47.45
N ARG A 819 -21.05 31.01 46.39
CA ARG A 819 -20.96 30.56 45.00
C ARG A 819 -20.09 31.53 44.20
N VAL A 820 -19.07 31.00 43.52
CA VAL A 820 -18.05 31.78 42.80
C VAL A 820 -17.98 31.32 41.35
N GLU A 821 -18.13 32.25 40.40
CA GLU A 821 -18.15 32.00 38.96
C GLU A 821 -17.25 32.98 38.20
N LEU A 822 -16.49 32.49 37.22
CA LEU A 822 -15.83 33.31 36.21
C LEU A 822 -16.73 33.40 34.97
N VAL A 823 -16.94 34.59 34.43
CA VAL A 823 -17.73 34.85 33.22
C VAL A 823 -16.83 35.42 32.13
N ALA A 824 -16.77 34.74 30.99
CA ALA A 824 -16.03 35.17 29.81
C ALA A 824 -16.71 36.37 29.12
N PRO A 825 -16.00 37.12 28.26
CA PRO A 825 -16.58 38.23 27.49
C PRO A 825 -17.78 37.84 26.62
N SER A 826 -17.84 36.57 26.19
CA SER A 826 -18.97 36.01 25.44
C SER A 826 -20.23 35.79 26.28
N GLY A 827 -20.15 35.92 27.60
CA GLY A 827 -21.23 35.63 28.54
C GLY A 827 -21.25 34.19 29.06
N GLN A 828 -20.42 33.29 28.51
CA GLN A 828 -20.29 31.93 29.03
C GLN A 828 -19.59 31.93 30.40
N SER A 829 -20.07 31.13 31.35
CA SER A 829 -19.56 31.10 32.72
C SER A 829 -18.96 29.74 33.12
N ALA A 830 -17.96 29.77 34.00
CA ALA A 830 -17.33 28.64 34.64
C ALA A 830 -17.45 28.74 36.17
N LEU A 831 -17.96 27.68 36.79
CA LEU A 831 -18.10 27.58 38.24
C LEU A 831 -16.75 27.22 38.88
N LEU A 832 -16.34 27.99 39.89
CA LEU A 832 -15.08 27.79 40.64
C LEU A 832 -15.33 27.25 42.05
N HIS A 833 -16.43 27.67 42.68
CA HIS A 833 -16.84 27.23 44.01
C HIS A 833 -18.36 27.22 44.11
N ASP A 834 -18.94 26.20 44.72
CA ASP A 834 -20.40 26.04 44.84
C ASP A 834 -20.76 25.46 46.20
N GLN A 835 -20.94 26.34 47.18
CA GLN A 835 -21.44 26.04 48.52
C GLN A 835 -20.74 24.85 49.21
N SER A 836 -19.42 24.74 48.98
CA SER A 836 -18.58 23.64 49.48
C SER A 836 -17.65 24.13 50.58
N GLY A 837 -17.11 23.24 51.41
CA GLY A 837 -16.21 23.62 52.52
C GLY A 837 -16.88 23.87 53.87
N ARG A 838 -18.23 23.81 53.96
CA ARG A 838 -19.00 23.95 55.22
C ARG A 838 -18.52 25.16 56.03
N ASP A 839 -17.99 24.92 57.22
CA ASP A 839 -17.62 25.90 58.21
C ASP A 839 -16.20 26.45 58.08
N GLU A 840 -15.52 26.17 56.97
CA GLU A 840 -14.19 26.69 56.70
C GLU A 840 -14.19 28.20 56.42
N ASP A 841 -13.15 28.88 56.91
CA ASP A 841 -12.91 30.30 56.65
C ASP A 841 -12.15 30.51 55.33
N ASN A 842 -12.57 31.51 54.55
CA ASN A 842 -11.87 32.10 53.41
C ASN A 842 -11.59 31.18 52.19
N ILE A 843 -11.59 31.78 50.98
CA ILE A 843 -11.13 31.10 49.76
C ILE A 843 -9.86 31.78 49.29
N ILE A 844 -8.70 31.16 49.56
CA ILE A 844 -7.40 31.56 49.01
C ILE A 844 -6.89 30.41 48.17
N ARG A 845 -7.29 30.37 46.89
CA ARG A 845 -7.07 29.20 46.01
C ARG A 845 -6.79 29.64 44.58
N SER A 846 -6.05 28.80 43.86
CA SER A 846 -5.93 28.88 42.41
C SER A 846 -6.62 27.70 41.74
N TYR A 847 -7.32 27.98 40.67
CA TYR A 847 -8.06 27.05 39.82
C TYR A 847 -7.41 27.06 38.43
N ASP A 848 -7.26 25.91 37.80
CA ASP A 848 -6.82 25.82 36.41
C ASP A 848 -7.70 24.87 35.61
N SER A 849 -7.55 24.87 34.29
CA SER A 849 -8.34 24.04 33.37
C SER A 849 -8.12 22.52 33.55
N VAL A 850 -7.10 22.10 34.31
CA VAL A 850 -6.82 20.69 34.60
C VAL A 850 -7.53 20.24 35.88
N THR A 851 -7.54 21.09 36.90
CA THR A 851 -8.09 20.81 38.23
C THR A 851 -9.55 21.22 38.38
N SER A 852 -10.06 22.09 37.50
CA SER A 852 -11.43 22.62 37.54
C SER A 852 -12.11 22.47 36.18
N PRO A 853 -12.84 21.37 35.92
CA PRO A 853 -13.43 21.08 34.60
C PRO A 853 -14.33 22.18 34.06
N GLY A 854 -14.96 22.99 34.93
CA GLY A 854 -15.75 24.15 34.53
C GLY A 854 -14.97 25.18 33.73
N LEU A 855 -13.66 25.34 34.00
CA LEU A 855 -12.78 26.25 33.24
C LEU A 855 -12.45 25.72 31.84
N ALA A 856 -12.45 24.41 31.63
CA ALA A 856 -12.22 23.82 30.31
C ALA A 856 -13.34 24.17 29.31
N ALA A 857 -14.56 24.44 29.80
CA ALA A 857 -15.68 24.88 28.97
C ALA A 857 -15.43 26.23 28.28
N LEU A 858 -14.49 27.03 28.78
CA LEU A 858 -14.13 28.33 28.23
C LEU A 858 -12.97 28.26 27.22
N ALA A 859 -12.46 27.06 26.91
CA ALA A 859 -11.45 26.86 25.86
C ALA A 859 -12.00 27.25 24.47
N GLY A 860 -11.14 27.84 23.64
CA GLY A 860 -11.48 28.32 22.30
C GLY A 860 -12.23 29.66 22.24
N GLN A 861 -12.64 30.21 23.39
CA GLN A 861 -13.27 31.54 23.46
C GLN A 861 -12.27 32.65 23.12
N ALA A 862 -12.75 33.82 22.68
CA ALA A 862 -11.90 34.98 22.47
C ALA A 862 -11.34 35.49 23.81
N THR A 863 -10.03 35.76 23.88
CA THR A 863 -9.40 36.29 25.09
C THR A 863 -9.70 37.77 25.32
N GLN A 864 -9.87 38.54 24.24
CA GLN A 864 -10.10 39.97 24.31
C GLN A 864 -11.50 40.27 24.86
N GLY A 865 -11.55 41.15 25.85
CA GLY A 865 -12.80 41.66 26.43
C GLY A 865 -12.80 41.65 27.96
N ASN A 866 -13.97 41.90 28.53
CA ASN A 866 -14.15 41.97 29.98
C ASN A 866 -14.49 40.59 30.55
N TRP A 867 -13.58 40.06 31.34
CA TRP A 867 -13.79 38.87 32.16
C TRP A 867 -14.33 39.29 33.52
N GLN A 868 -15.39 38.65 34.01
CA GLN A 868 -16.03 39.01 35.29
C GLN A 868 -15.93 37.88 36.30
N MET A 869 -15.49 38.18 37.52
CA MET A 869 -15.65 37.33 38.68
C MET A 869 -16.96 37.68 39.39
N ARG A 870 -17.84 36.69 39.62
CA ARG A 870 -19.08 36.82 40.37
C ARG A 870 -19.00 36.00 41.64
N VAL A 871 -19.32 36.62 42.78
CA VAL A 871 -19.33 35.98 44.09
C VAL A 871 -20.68 36.26 44.73
N LYS A 872 -21.36 35.22 45.21
CA LYS A 872 -22.65 35.32 45.88
C LYS A 872 -22.57 34.63 47.22
N ASP A 873 -23.19 35.23 48.23
CA ASP A 873 -23.53 34.57 49.47
C ASP A 873 -25.02 34.21 49.43
N LEU A 874 -25.32 32.95 49.70
CA LEU A 874 -26.65 32.36 49.56
C LEU A 874 -27.21 31.87 50.91
N ALA A 875 -26.55 32.17 52.02
CA ALA A 875 -27.06 31.93 53.38
C ALA A 875 -27.06 33.24 54.17
N ALA A 876 -27.72 33.25 55.34
CA ALA A 876 -27.84 34.42 56.19
C ALA A 876 -26.84 34.37 57.35
N GLN A 877 -26.43 35.54 57.86
CA GLN A 877 -25.62 35.81 59.08
C GLN A 877 -24.12 36.02 58.84
N ASP A 878 -23.56 35.37 57.82
CA ASP A 878 -22.16 35.49 57.49
C ASP A 878 -21.95 36.60 56.45
N ILE A 879 -20.80 37.27 56.52
CA ILE A 879 -20.45 38.30 55.54
C ILE A 879 -19.00 38.14 55.15
N GLY A 880 -18.69 38.58 53.94
CA GLY A 880 -17.32 38.54 53.47
C GLY A 880 -16.97 39.61 52.46
N LYS A 881 -15.82 39.40 51.82
CA LYS A 881 -15.20 40.38 50.94
C LYS A 881 -14.41 39.67 49.84
N LEU A 882 -14.65 40.04 48.59
CA LEU A 882 -13.75 39.71 47.48
C LEU A 882 -12.54 40.65 47.56
N ASN A 883 -11.42 40.15 48.08
CA ASN A 883 -10.21 40.94 48.28
C ASN A 883 -9.49 41.16 46.96
N ARG A 884 -9.15 40.08 46.26
CA ARG A 884 -8.45 40.08 44.97
C ARG A 884 -8.74 38.85 44.14
N TRP A 885 -8.56 38.97 42.83
CA TRP A 885 -8.49 37.83 41.93
C TRP A 885 -7.58 38.12 40.74
N LYS A 886 -6.92 37.06 40.25
CA LYS A 886 -6.01 37.10 39.10
C LYS A 886 -6.50 36.14 38.02
N LEU A 887 -6.40 36.56 36.78
CA LEU A 887 -6.67 35.75 35.59
C LEU A 887 -5.40 35.62 34.77
N GLU A 888 -5.06 34.40 34.38
CA GLU A 888 -3.99 34.08 33.44
C GLU A 888 -4.56 33.22 32.31
N LEU A 889 -4.40 33.67 31.07
CA LEU A 889 -4.85 33.01 29.85
C LEU A 889 -3.63 32.66 28.99
N THR A 890 -3.60 31.44 28.48
CA THR A 890 -2.64 31.01 27.44
C THR A 890 -3.31 31.11 26.07
N LEU A 891 -2.65 31.73 25.09
CA LEU A 891 -3.15 32.01 23.73
C LEU A 891 -2.74 30.97 22.68
#